data_AF-A0AAD6WTP8-F1
#
_entry.id   AF-A0AAD6WTP8-F1
#
_cell.length_a   1.000
_cell.length_b   1.000
_cell.length_c   1.000
_cell.angle_alpha   90.00
_cell.angle_beta   90.00
_cell.angle_gamma   90.00
#
_symmetry.space_group_name_H-M   'P 1'
#
loop_
_entity.id
_entity.type
_entity.pdbx_description
1 polymer ?
#
loop_
_entity_poly.entity_id
_entity_poly.type
_entity_poly.pdbx_seq_one_letter_code
_entity_poly.pdbx_strand_id
1 'polypeptide(L)'
;MSFRSRQCAKIPNDPFGNNRQLIDSAQSAINAPIPTFVNRVSQDNRRVYREEVPIEPPSPVKRQNAARQALLDSRAQLHASEQTLTFEHYRLDLGDSLDDKDGPDASDIGPKPIKPSDKSLSEWQLKVDSFASEYVCLHGRGGANIDWCPGCGSADPKIRCRDCFGGALYCEACCVSRHAENPLHRVYRWNDSGFFTKISLASLGLRVQLGHQVGDACEAPERGHKDFVVLHTNGIHDVHVYFCGAGCRRALLAGSPEVQLLRARWFPATHNKPRTCATIDLLDQFREETLQAKTTMYDAYRVLERLTNNVRVKPSDRYHEWLRMCREHSFLELLMQSGRLVAYDHSGAAGTKPGACAVECPACPRPGVNILDDWENAPPEEQYKFILALAFDVCFQLKRRLISSELKDPGLATGFAYMVEDEPYREYLRMVTNQKEINTCSGLAALDYANTKFSRGYSSTGVGMCVCARHEFVQPNGVGDLQRGERFANMDYVFGSVMRHKHPRQPKLFSYDIVCIWYKFLKGRMKNMPALVRLDLVMKLLRFVIPKLHIHGHKSLCRLQCSLNLTRGVSQLDGEGIERPWASIGGLASSTREMGPGSRHDVLDAQWGSWNWQKLIAIVATLRRRMDKAKEEYARQKEALDAFSAERAEYVPVWKARVDAFEQRQLDLGADSVAEDADNPYAVKVIGKSEAEVRLKLSQDDAADVVRGVPSLHDVSPSKFISCGLDLEGEQRRVRVQAELKKANTAGMQIDLIVLRTSLHRRIARFRVLQQTYTPAALQALGEMTIPEDAPIETIPLLLPSAFTVAQHATCRAGLAEMEEELRDAQCREALVRLRNQLHIKSRFLVHKGLHSRNQGPNTRARTLVTRNETKIRLHSEKYQMSWEALRRLSVDSDPASVGWEVLKAADVRCMEDEENLERKAQRMEREKGRRLKRKRELMEHGMLPAEAEEDDGDAMDVDSGPAERVSENRRQVSWIWTVTGVAGRDADLEDALRIEWSKAYAQTNRWREEIEILGVEYERVLAAFDYEATRWEKRAEGVVMGLNWEEVDGAKAFARRQAAMYRDLRARGETTWTEEKLTRGQKRNRKRAAPAMGSEAVDREEDEEDEERQRAEEEEREWGEEEEV
;
A
#
# COMPACT_ATOMS: atom_id res chain seq x y z
N MET A 1 -51.13 42.25 41.14
CA MET A 1 -49.88 42.97 40.80
C MET A 1 -49.31 42.38 39.50
N SER A 2 -48.49 43.14 38.77
CA SER A 2 -48.30 42.97 37.31
C SER A 2 -47.07 42.13 36.89
N PHE A 3 -47.03 41.82 35.58
CA PHE A 3 -46.01 41.13 34.75
C PHE A 3 -46.04 39.60 34.78
N ARG A 4 -46.70 38.92 33.82
CA ARG A 4 -46.56 38.85 32.34
C ARG A 4 -45.45 37.91 31.84
N SER A 5 -45.91 37.01 30.98
CA SER A 5 -45.17 36.08 30.12
C SER A 5 -43.95 36.67 29.41
N ARG A 6 -42.93 35.82 29.19
CA ARG A 6 -41.93 36.03 28.13
C ARG A 6 -42.24 35.09 26.97
N GLN A 7 -42.50 35.69 25.81
CA GLN A 7 -42.65 35.01 24.53
C GLN A 7 -41.29 34.58 23.98
N CYS A 8 -41.31 33.66 23.01
CA CYS A 8 -40.19 33.36 22.14
C CYS A 8 -39.66 34.63 21.45
N ALA A 9 -38.35 34.82 21.44
CA ALA A 9 -37.66 35.77 20.56
C ALA A 9 -36.82 34.99 19.55
N LYS A 10 -36.88 35.42 18.28
CA LYS A 10 -36.28 34.74 17.13
C LYS A 10 -34.75 34.80 17.19
N ILE A 11 -34.08 33.69 16.86
CA ILE A 11 -32.68 33.72 16.45
C ILE A 11 -32.64 34.30 15.02
N PRO A 12 -31.88 35.37 14.75
CA PRO A 12 -31.66 35.83 13.39
C PRO A 12 -30.60 34.97 12.70
N ASN A 13 -30.94 34.40 11.54
CA ASN A 13 -29.97 33.76 10.65
C ASN A 13 -29.11 34.84 9.97
N ASP A 14 -27.86 35.00 10.41
CA ASP A 14 -26.79 35.62 9.62
C ASP A 14 -25.51 34.76 9.73
N PRO A 15 -25.18 33.97 8.69
CA PRO A 15 -23.98 33.12 8.70
C PRO A 15 -22.64 33.89 8.58
N PHE A 16 -22.65 35.20 8.32
CA PHE A 16 -21.45 35.93 7.89
C PHE A 16 -20.82 36.82 8.98
N GLY A 17 -21.54 37.13 10.07
CA GLY A 17 -21.05 38.02 11.12
C GLY A 17 -19.81 37.53 11.91
N ASN A 18 -19.73 36.22 12.21
CA ASN A 18 -18.71 35.69 13.13
C ASN A 18 -17.26 35.73 12.59
N ASN A 19 -17.06 35.75 11.27
CA ASN A 19 -15.71 35.68 10.71
C ASN A 19 -14.88 36.95 10.98
N ARG A 20 -15.51 38.13 11.09
CA ARG A 20 -14.77 39.39 11.26
C ARG A 20 -14.16 39.53 12.65
N GLN A 21 -14.92 39.20 13.70
CA GLN A 21 -14.42 39.19 15.09
C GLN A 21 -13.31 38.15 15.31
N LEU A 22 -13.37 36.99 14.64
CA LEU A 22 -12.30 35.99 14.69
C LEU A 22 -11.01 36.48 14.00
N ILE A 23 -11.11 37.20 12.89
CA ILE A 23 -9.95 37.78 12.18
C ILE A 23 -9.32 38.91 13.01
N ASP A 24 -10.12 39.81 13.56
CA ASP A 24 -9.65 40.93 14.39
C ASP A 24 -8.98 40.41 15.69
N SER A 25 -9.54 39.37 16.32
CA SER A 25 -8.95 38.67 17.47
C SER A 25 -7.62 37.98 17.13
N ALA A 26 -7.53 37.32 15.97
CA ALA A 26 -6.29 36.68 15.52
C ALA A 26 -5.18 37.70 15.20
N GLN A 27 -5.53 38.86 14.63
CA GLN A 27 -4.56 39.94 14.35
C GLN A 27 -4.08 40.66 15.61
N SER A 28 -4.93 40.77 16.65
CA SER A 28 -4.49 41.20 17.99
C SER A 28 -3.43 40.25 18.56
N ALA A 29 -3.69 38.95 18.54
CA ALA A 29 -2.77 37.93 19.09
C ALA A 29 -1.40 37.87 18.38
N ILE A 30 -1.33 38.19 17.09
CA ILE A 30 -0.09 38.20 16.29
C ILE A 30 0.84 39.39 16.64
N ASN A 31 0.30 40.45 17.23
CA ASN A 31 1.06 41.66 17.59
C ASN A 31 1.50 41.70 19.07
N ALA A 32 1.13 40.72 19.88
CA ALA A 32 1.59 40.62 21.27
C ALA A 32 3.07 40.17 21.33
N PRO A 33 3.91 40.77 22.20
CA PRO A 33 5.28 40.28 22.43
C PRO A 33 5.23 38.87 23.03
N ILE A 34 6.05 37.96 22.51
CA ILE A 34 6.08 36.57 22.97
C ILE A 34 6.93 36.50 24.25
N PRO A 35 6.39 36.06 25.39
CA PRO A 35 7.19 35.84 26.58
C PRO A 35 8.14 34.65 26.37
N THR A 36 9.44 34.90 26.44
CA THR A 36 10.46 33.85 26.44
C THR A 36 11.23 33.85 27.75
N PHE A 37 11.53 32.65 28.25
CA PHE A 37 12.10 32.49 29.58
C PHE A 37 13.58 32.11 29.51
N VAL A 38 14.43 32.89 30.16
CA VAL A 38 15.86 32.60 30.34
C VAL A 38 16.09 32.13 31.77
N ASN A 39 16.71 30.96 31.92
CA ASN A 39 17.13 30.47 33.23
C ASN A 39 18.46 31.14 33.61
N ARG A 40 18.47 31.94 34.68
CA ARG A 40 19.69 32.48 35.28
C ARG A 40 20.02 31.75 36.58
N VAL A 41 21.31 31.53 36.80
CA VAL A 41 21.82 30.94 38.04
C VAL A 41 22.17 32.07 39.01
N SER A 42 21.87 31.89 40.30
CA SER A 42 22.32 32.79 41.37
C SER A 42 23.86 32.84 41.43
N GLN A 43 24.43 33.94 41.92
CA GLN A 43 25.89 34.14 41.97
C GLN A 43 26.64 33.08 42.81
N ASP A 44 25.96 32.39 43.74
CA ASP A 44 26.49 31.28 44.51
C ASP A 44 26.38 29.90 43.81
N ASN A 45 25.90 29.88 42.54
CA ASN A 45 25.64 28.71 41.70
C ASN A 45 24.67 27.66 42.30
N ARG A 46 23.89 28.00 43.32
CA ARG A 46 23.03 27.03 44.05
C ARG A 46 21.56 27.05 43.66
N ARG A 47 21.07 28.09 42.98
CA ARG A 47 19.65 28.20 42.58
C ARG A 47 19.53 28.70 41.15
N VAL A 48 18.59 28.12 40.40
CA VAL A 48 18.21 28.59 39.07
C VAL A 48 16.86 29.28 39.18
N TYR A 49 16.77 30.54 38.77
CA TYR A 49 15.51 31.26 38.64
C TYR A 49 15.23 31.58 37.17
N ARG A 50 13.94 31.74 36.85
CA ARG A 50 13.44 31.86 35.48
C ARG A 50 13.01 33.29 35.24
N GLU A 51 13.76 34.03 34.45
CA GLU A 51 13.53 35.42 34.11
C GLU A 51 12.79 35.51 32.77
N GLU A 52 11.75 36.33 32.70
CA GLU A 52 10.93 36.52 31.50
C GLU A 52 11.51 37.69 30.69
N VAL A 53 11.98 37.39 29.48
CA VAL A 53 12.58 38.35 28.55
C VAL A 53 11.66 38.47 27.33
N PRO A 54 11.07 39.66 27.06
CA PRO A 54 10.28 39.87 25.86
C PRO A 54 11.20 39.97 24.63
N ILE A 55 10.87 39.23 23.57
CA ILE A 55 11.56 39.31 22.27
C ILE A 55 10.65 40.03 21.26
N GLU A 56 11.22 40.94 20.47
CA GLU A 56 10.49 41.64 19.41
C GLU A 56 9.93 40.68 18.35
N PRO A 57 8.71 40.93 17.82
CA PRO A 57 8.06 40.02 16.90
C PRO A 57 8.79 39.95 15.54
N PRO A 58 8.91 38.75 14.94
CA PRO A 58 9.73 38.52 13.75
C PRO A 58 9.26 39.32 12.52
N SER A 59 10.13 39.39 11.49
CA SER A 59 9.93 40.23 10.30
C SER A 59 8.59 39.97 9.57
N PRO A 60 8.07 40.95 8.79
CA PRO A 60 6.73 40.88 8.19
C PRO A 60 6.45 39.60 7.38
N VAL A 61 7.47 39.06 6.70
CA VAL A 61 7.39 37.80 5.95
C VAL A 61 7.09 36.59 6.84
N LYS A 62 7.68 36.54 8.05
CA LYS A 62 7.38 35.49 9.04
C LYS A 62 5.98 35.67 9.63
N ARG A 63 5.50 36.91 9.82
CA ARG A 63 4.12 37.18 10.28
C ARG A 63 3.08 36.74 9.25
N GLN A 64 3.28 37.03 7.96
CA GLN A 64 2.39 36.53 6.89
C GLN A 64 2.33 35.00 6.86
N ASN A 65 3.47 34.31 7.00
CA ASN A 65 3.49 32.86 7.03
C ASN A 65 2.83 32.28 8.30
N ALA A 66 3.02 32.91 9.47
CA ALA A 66 2.35 32.52 10.70
C ALA A 66 0.82 32.75 10.64
N ALA A 67 0.38 33.91 10.11
CA ALA A 67 -1.05 34.20 9.90
C ALA A 67 -1.69 33.24 8.89
N ARG A 68 -0.98 32.89 7.81
CA ARG A 68 -1.42 31.90 6.82
C ARG A 68 -1.47 30.49 7.40
N GLN A 69 -0.53 30.13 8.26
CA GLN A 69 -0.56 28.84 8.96
C GLN A 69 -1.70 28.81 9.99
N ALA A 70 -1.90 29.86 10.78
CA ALA A 70 -3.03 29.96 11.70
C ALA A 70 -4.39 29.89 10.97
N LEU A 71 -4.54 30.54 9.81
CA LEU A 71 -5.74 30.40 8.97
C LEU A 71 -5.91 28.97 8.40
N LEU A 72 -4.83 28.28 8.06
CA LEU A 72 -4.87 26.87 7.65
C LEU A 72 -5.23 25.95 8.82
N ASP A 73 -4.70 26.22 10.01
CA ASP A 73 -4.92 25.43 11.22
C ASP A 73 -6.33 25.66 11.79
N SER A 74 -6.85 26.89 11.77
CA SER A 74 -8.26 27.19 12.10
C SER A 74 -9.22 26.60 11.07
N ARG A 75 -8.86 26.58 9.78
CA ARG A 75 -9.67 25.90 8.75
C ARG A 75 -9.60 24.37 8.87
N ALA A 76 -8.47 23.82 9.32
CA ALA A 76 -8.35 22.42 9.68
C ALA A 76 -9.14 22.08 10.96
N GLN A 77 -9.22 23.00 11.93
CA GLN A 77 -10.05 22.85 13.13
C GLN A 77 -11.55 22.91 12.82
N LEU A 78 -11.99 23.80 11.92
CA LEU A 78 -13.39 23.80 11.45
C LEU A 78 -13.74 22.49 10.72
N HIS A 79 -12.85 21.96 9.88
CA HIS A 79 -13.02 20.63 9.28
C HIS A 79 -12.89 19.46 10.29
N ALA A 80 -12.31 19.68 11.48
CA ALA A 80 -12.22 18.67 12.54
C ALA A 80 -13.41 18.72 13.52
N SER A 81 -14.08 19.87 13.67
CA SER A 81 -15.23 20.03 14.59
C SER A 81 -16.56 19.55 14.01
N GLU A 82 -16.70 19.45 12.69
CA GLU A 82 -17.88 18.84 12.04
C GLU A 82 -17.71 17.33 11.81
N GLN A 83 -16.53 16.76 12.09
CA GLN A 83 -16.33 15.30 12.13
C GLN A 83 -16.74 14.72 13.50
N THR A 84 -18.01 14.92 13.87
CA THR A 84 -18.71 13.90 14.66
C THR A 84 -18.61 12.58 13.90
N LEU A 85 -17.97 11.58 14.51
CA LEU A 85 -17.74 10.27 13.93
C LEU A 85 -19.06 9.49 13.81
N THR A 86 -19.85 9.79 12.76
CA THR A 86 -20.83 8.84 12.23
C THR A 86 -20.08 7.74 11.47
N PHE A 87 -20.51 6.50 11.70
CA PHE A 87 -19.78 5.28 11.37
C PHE A 87 -20.03 4.85 9.91
N GLU A 88 -19.72 5.70 8.94
CA GLU A 88 -20.04 5.43 7.51
C GLU A 88 -18.86 5.52 6.54
N HIS A 89 -17.68 6.01 6.97
CA HIS A 89 -16.60 6.28 6.01
C HIS A 89 -15.80 5.06 5.51
N TYR A 90 -16.27 3.84 5.78
CA TYR A 90 -15.77 2.59 5.18
C TYR A 90 -16.89 1.61 4.80
N ARG A 91 -18.12 2.09 4.54
CA ARG A 91 -19.08 1.31 3.74
C ARG A 91 -18.73 1.42 2.27
N LEU A 92 -18.39 0.28 1.69
CA LEU A 92 -18.60 0.02 0.27
C LEU A 92 -20.11 -0.11 0.08
N ASP A 93 -20.79 1.01 -0.16
CA ASP A 93 -22.14 0.97 -0.70
C ASP A 93 -22.05 0.53 -2.16
N LEU A 94 -22.12 -0.79 -2.34
CA LEU A 94 -22.64 -1.37 -3.56
C LEU A 94 -24.17 -1.34 -3.44
N GLY A 95 -24.82 -0.81 -4.46
CA GLY A 95 -26.27 -0.80 -4.62
C GLY A 95 -26.91 0.58 -4.49
N ASP A 96 -27.87 0.96 -5.34
CA ASP A 96 -28.32 0.25 -6.56
C ASP A 96 -29.10 1.19 -7.49
N SER A 97 -29.48 0.67 -8.67
CA SER A 97 -30.46 1.23 -9.65
C SER A 97 -30.05 2.45 -10.50
N LEU A 98 -30.48 2.64 -11.77
CA LEU A 98 -31.03 1.80 -12.86
C LEU A 98 -30.94 2.66 -14.16
N ASP A 99 -31.04 2.22 -15.43
CA ASP A 99 -31.17 0.90 -16.09
C ASP A 99 -30.50 0.98 -17.50
N ASP A 100 -30.51 -0.09 -18.29
CA ASP A 100 -31.23 -0.24 -19.59
C ASP A 100 -30.67 -1.45 -20.37
N LYS A 101 -31.53 -2.43 -20.70
CA LYS A 101 -31.20 -3.83 -20.99
C LYS A 101 -30.65 -4.15 -22.42
N ASP A 102 -30.15 -5.38 -22.52
CA ASP A 102 -30.00 -6.29 -23.68
C ASP A 102 -28.58 -6.60 -24.20
N GLY A 103 -28.23 -7.89 -24.04
CA GLY A 103 -26.87 -8.45 -24.03
C GLY A 103 -26.57 -8.99 -22.62
N PRO A 104 -26.31 -10.30 -22.44
CA PRO A 104 -26.55 -11.01 -21.18
C PRO A 104 -25.87 -10.36 -19.97
N ASP A 105 -26.68 -10.14 -18.93
CA ASP A 105 -26.58 -8.95 -18.10
C ASP A 105 -25.26 -8.76 -17.33
N ALA A 106 -24.64 -7.60 -17.52
CA ALA A 106 -23.38 -7.19 -16.93
C ALA A 106 -23.55 -6.36 -15.63
N SER A 107 -24.73 -6.39 -15.01
CA SER A 107 -25.04 -5.77 -13.72
C SER A 107 -24.31 -6.42 -12.52
N ASP A 108 -24.02 -7.72 -12.58
CA ASP A 108 -23.59 -8.55 -11.45
C ASP A 108 -22.08 -8.40 -11.06
N ILE A 109 -21.48 -7.23 -11.31
CA ILE A 109 -20.03 -6.96 -11.19
C ILE A 109 -19.63 -6.07 -9.99
N GLY A 110 -20.60 -5.60 -9.20
CA GLY A 110 -20.32 -5.28 -7.79
C GLY A 110 -20.23 -6.56 -6.95
N PRO A 111 -19.60 -6.55 -5.76
CA PRO A 111 -20.17 -7.28 -4.63
C PRO A 111 -21.68 -7.06 -4.62
N LYS A 112 -22.50 -8.13 -4.49
CA LYS A 112 -23.95 -7.94 -4.40
C LYS A 112 -24.24 -6.91 -3.30
N PRO A 113 -25.05 -5.88 -3.57
CA PRO A 113 -25.56 -5.00 -2.53
C PRO A 113 -26.02 -5.84 -1.36
N ILE A 114 -25.56 -5.53 -0.15
CA ILE A 114 -26.27 -6.01 1.03
C ILE A 114 -27.56 -5.19 1.04
N LYS A 115 -28.61 -5.69 0.37
CA LYS A 115 -29.95 -5.10 0.45
C LYS A 115 -30.24 -4.96 1.95
N PRO A 116 -30.42 -3.74 2.49
CA PRO A 116 -30.66 -3.55 3.92
C PRO A 116 -32.11 -3.91 4.32
N SER A 117 -32.78 -4.71 3.50
CA SER A 117 -34.08 -5.33 3.76
C SER A 117 -33.89 -6.50 4.73
N ASP A 118 -33.63 -6.17 5.99
CA ASP A 118 -33.76 -7.10 7.10
C ASP A 118 -35.24 -7.16 7.49
N LYS A 119 -35.94 -8.19 6.99
CA LYS A 119 -37.36 -8.45 7.27
C LYS A 119 -37.57 -8.61 8.79
N SER A 120 -36.68 -9.32 9.46
CA SER A 120 -36.71 -9.55 10.91
C SER A 120 -36.53 -8.24 11.70
N LEU A 121 -35.69 -7.31 11.24
CA LEU A 121 -35.58 -5.97 11.84
C LEU A 121 -36.85 -5.14 11.63
N SER A 122 -37.50 -5.28 10.47
CA SER A 122 -38.76 -4.60 10.16
C SER A 122 -39.92 -5.13 11.01
N GLU A 123 -39.99 -6.44 11.21
CA GLU A 123 -40.92 -7.09 12.15
C GLU A 123 -40.61 -6.75 13.61
N TRP A 124 -39.32 -6.60 13.97
CA TRP A 124 -38.90 -6.20 15.31
C TRP A 124 -39.34 -4.77 15.65
N GLN A 125 -39.42 -3.85 14.68
CA GLN A 125 -39.95 -2.49 14.90
C GLN A 125 -41.37 -2.52 15.47
N LEU A 126 -42.21 -3.47 15.03
CA LEU A 126 -43.57 -3.68 15.54
C LEU A 126 -43.60 -4.29 16.96
N LYS A 127 -42.48 -4.83 17.44
CA LYS A 127 -42.30 -5.46 18.75
C LYS A 127 -41.43 -4.62 19.71
N VAL A 128 -41.02 -3.40 19.33
CA VAL A 128 -40.11 -2.56 20.15
C VAL A 128 -40.63 -2.36 21.57
N ASP A 129 -41.93 -2.10 21.76
CA ASP A 129 -42.48 -1.85 23.09
C ASP A 129 -42.51 -3.10 23.99
N SER A 130 -42.68 -4.30 23.43
CA SER A 130 -42.62 -5.55 24.22
C SER A 130 -41.17 -5.89 24.59
N PHE A 131 -40.23 -5.74 23.65
CA PHE A 131 -38.80 -5.87 23.94
C PHE A 131 -38.33 -4.84 24.96
N ALA A 132 -38.76 -3.57 24.85
CA ALA A 132 -38.41 -2.51 25.79
C ALA A 132 -38.97 -2.79 27.19
N SER A 133 -40.22 -3.26 27.29
CA SER A 133 -40.84 -3.63 28.56
C SER A 133 -40.07 -4.74 29.27
N GLU A 134 -39.76 -5.84 28.57
CA GLU A 134 -38.98 -6.94 29.13
C GLU A 134 -37.54 -6.53 29.46
N TYR A 135 -36.91 -5.71 28.62
CA TYR A 135 -35.55 -5.21 28.88
C TYR A 135 -35.48 -4.32 30.13
N VAL A 136 -36.52 -3.51 30.40
CA VAL A 136 -36.64 -2.75 31.65
C VAL A 136 -36.89 -3.67 32.85
N CYS A 137 -37.70 -4.73 32.70
CA CYS A 137 -37.93 -5.73 33.76
C CYS A 137 -36.63 -6.39 34.27
N LEU A 138 -35.60 -6.53 33.44
CA LEU A 138 -34.27 -7.05 33.84
C LEU A 138 -33.58 -6.20 34.93
N HIS A 139 -33.89 -4.90 35.02
CA HIS A 139 -33.36 -4.01 36.05
C HIS A 139 -34.07 -4.17 37.41
N GLY A 140 -35.34 -4.61 37.41
CA GLY A 140 -36.12 -4.92 38.62
C GLY A 140 -35.80 -6.31 39.19
N ARG A 141 -36.55 -6.74 40.21
CA ARG A 141 -36.42 -8.10 40.80
C ARG A 141 -36.78 -9.23 39.81
N GLY A 142 -37.41 -8.91 38.68
CA GLY A 142 -37.85 -9.86 37.66
C GLY A 142 -39.00 -10.75 38.14
N GLY A 143 -39.28 -11.84 37.43
CA GLY A 143 -40.25 -12.85 37.85
C GLY A 143 -39.89 -13.59 39.14
N ALA A 144 -38.71 -13.33 39.72
CA ALA A 144 -38.32 -13.77 41.05
C ALA A 144 -39.03 -12.94 42.15
N ASN A 145 -40.36 -12.96 42.12
CA ASN A 145 -41.25 -12.44 43.16
C ASN A 145 -41.33 -13.46 44.33
N ILE A 146 -40.16 -13.97 44.72
CA ILE A 146 -39.99 -15.17 45.53
C ILE A 146 -39.28 -14.75 46.82
N ASP A 147 -40.03 -14.71 47.91
CA ASP A 147 -39.51 -14.31 49.23
C ASP A 147 -38.57 -15.34 49.86
N TRP A 148 -38.34 -16.50 49.21
CA TRP A 148 -37.40 -17.55 49.65
C TRP A 148 -36.19 -17.71 48.70
N CYS A 149 -35.03 -18.01 49.27
CA CYS A 149 -33.82 -18.38 48.53
C CYS A 149 -33.99 -19.78 47.90
N PRO A 150 -33.89 -19.95 46.56
CA PRO A 150 -34.07 -21.25 45.90
C PRO A 150 -33.10 -22.35 46.34
N GLY A 151 -31.95 -21.99 46.93
CA GLY A 151 -30.95 -22.96 47.38
C GLY A 151 -31.12 -23.47 48.83
N CYS A 152 -31.94 -22.82 49.66
CA CYS A 152 -32.05 -23.19 51.09
C CYS A 152 -33.36 -22.79 51.79
N GLY A 153 -34.31 -22.16 51.10
CA GLY A 153 -35.58 -21.70 51.67
C GLY A 153 -35.50 -20.48 52.60
N SER A 154 -34.31 -19.91 52.83
CA SER A 154 -34.18 -18.71 53.70
C SER A 154 -34.96 -17.50 53.16
N ALA A 155 -35.59 -16.75 54.06
CA ALA A 155 -36.40 -15.58 53.72
C ALA A 155 -35.56 -14.39 53.24
N ASP A 156 -36.15 -13.53 52.40
CA ASP A 156 -35.60 -12.27 51.86
C ASP A 156 -34.22 -12.41 51.15
N PRO A 157 -34.15 -13.19 50.06
CA PRO A 157 -32.93 -13.27 49.25
C PRO A 157 -32.69 -11.94 48.50
N LYS A 158 -31.55 -11.29 48.75
CA LYS A 158 -31.23 -9.97 48.15
C LYS A 158 -30.21 -10.00 47.02
N ILE A 159 -29.59 -11.14 46.68
CA ILE A 159 -28.42 -11.15 45.79
C ILE A 159 -28.70 -11.86 44.47
N ARG A 160 -28.48 -11.16 43.36
CA ARG A 160 -28.52 -11.70 42.00
C ARG A 160 -27.10 -11.79 41.42
N CYS A 161 -26.82 -12.85 40.69
CA CYS A 161 -25.69 -12.89 39.76
C CYS A 161 -26.16 -12.47 38.36
N ARG A 162 -25.43 -11.55 37.70
CA ARG A 162 -25.73 -11.10 36.34
C ARG A 162 -25.25 -12.08 35.26
N ASP A 163 -24.22 -12.85 35.57
CA ASP A 163 -23.55 -13.72 34.59
C ASP A 163 -24.10 -15.17 34.63
N CYS A 164 -24.92 -15.49 35.63
CA CYS A 164 -25.66 -16.75 35.70
C CYS A 164 -27.00 -16.69 34.96
N PHE A 165 -27.34 -17.76 34.26
CA PHE A 165 -28.67 -17.99 33.72
C PHE A 165 -29.74 -18.04 34.83
N GLY A 166 -30.95 -17.53 34.54
CA GLY A 166 -32.14 -17.66 35.38
C GLY A 166 -32.49 -16.47 36.31
N GLY A 167 -31.62 -15.47 36.48
CA GLY A 167 -31.96 -14.17 37.11
C GLY A 167 -32.39 -14.17 38.59
N ALA A 168 -32.47 -15.35 39.23
CA ALA A 168 -33.01 -15.55 40.57
C ALA A 168 -32.20 -14.84 41.68
N LEU A 169 -32.88 -14.57 42.78
CA LEU A 169 -32.32 -14.01 44.00
C LEU A 169 -31.90 -15.13 44.97
N TYR A 170 -30.73 -14.98 45.59
CA TYR A 170 -30.18 -15.89 46.60
C TYR A 170 -29.80 -15.13 47.89
N CYS A 171 -29.71 -15.86 49.01
CA CYS A 171 -29.04 -15.37 50.21
C CYS A 171 -27.50 -15.42 50.06
N GLU A 172 -26.77 -14.77 50.98
CA GLU A 172 -25.30 -14.66 50.91
C GLU A 172 -24.60 -16.02 50.87
N ALA A 173 -24.96 -16.93 51.77
CA ALA A 173 -24.35 -18.26 51.85
C ALA A 173 -24.58 -19.10 50.56
N CYS A 174 -25.81 -19.14 50.05
CA CYS A 174 -26.10 -19.83 48.78
C CYS A 174 -25.42 -19.15 47.59
N CYS A 175 -25.32 -17.82 47.58
CA CYS A 175 -24.59 -17.11 46.53
C CYS A 175 -23.09 -17.50 46.54
N VAL A 176 -22.44 -17.47 47.70
CA VAL A 176 -21.02 -17.87 47.84
C VAL A 176 -20.81 -19.33 47.42
N SER A 177 -21.62 -20.25 47.94
CA SER A 177 -21.54 -21.68 47.60
C SER A 177 -21.68 -21.94 46.10
N ARG A 178 -22.67 -21.32 45.44
CA ARG A 178 -22.93 -21.51 44.01
C ARG A 178 -21.89 -20.87 43.08
N HIS A 179 -21.04 -19.99 43.61
CA HIS A 179 -19.97 -19.32 42.86
C HIS A 179 -18.56 -19.79 43.28
N ALA A 180 -18.44 -20.87 44.05
CA ALA A 180 -17.14 -21.46 44.39
C ALA A 180 -16.32 -21.84 43.15
N GLU A 181 -16.98 -22.38 42.12
CA GLU A 181 -16.39 -22.71 40.81
C GLU A 181 -16.32 -21.51 39.86
N ASN A 182 -17.09 -20.45 40.13
CA ASN A 182 -17.24 -19.28 39.24
C ASN A 182 -16.94 -17.96 39.99
N PRO A 183 -15.72 -17.78 40.54
CA PRO A 183 -15.39 -16.68 41.45
C PRO A 183 -15.29 -15.30 40.79
N LEU A 184 -15.41 -15.21 39.47
CA LEU A 184 -15.30 -13.99 38.65
C LEU A 184 -16.66 -13.53 38.09
N HIS A 185 -17.76 -14.07 38.61
CA HIS A 185 -19.11 -13.66 38.27
C HIS A 185 -19.52 -12.35 38.96
N ARG A 186 -20.21 -11.48 38.21
CA ARG A 186 -20.66 -10.16 38.69
C ARG A 186 -21.96 -10.28 39.48
N VAL A 187 -21.86 -10.10 40.79
CA VAL A 187 -22.99 -10.14 41.74
C VAL A 187 -23.47 -8.74 42.15
N TYR A 188 -24.77 -8.64 42.42
CA TYR A 188 -25.44 -7.40 42.77
C TYR A 188 -26.41 -7.64 43.94
N ARG A 189 -26.43 -6.72 44.91
CA ARG A 189 -27.36 -6.73 46.04
C ARG A 189 -28.49 -5.74 45.78
N TRP A 190 -29.74 -6.19 45.93
CA TRP A 190 -30.91 -5.32 46.00
C TRP A 190 -30.84 -4.47 47.27
N ASN A 191 -30.88 -3.16 47.13
CA ASN A 191 -30.86 -2.23 48.26
C ASN A 191 -32.27 -1.78 48.66
N ASP A 192 -32.37 -1.16 49.84
CA ASP A 192 -33.64 -0.69 50.38
C ASP A 192 -34.17 0.56 49.63
N SER A 193 -33.31 1.21 48.81
CA SER A 193 -33.68 2.26 47.86
C SER A 193 -34.32 1.73 46.56
N GLY A 194 -34.53 0.42 46.42
CA GLY A 194 -35.26 -0.16 45.30
C GLY A 194 -34.45 -0.42 44.03
N PHE A 195 -33.11 -0.57 44.11
CA PHE A 195 -32.27 -0.90 42.95
C PHE A 195 -31.11 -1.83 43.27
N PHE A 196 -30.50 -2.41 42.23
CA PHE A 196 -29.30 -3.24 42.35
C PHE A 196 -28.01 -2.43 42.49
N THR A 197 -27.28 -2.69 43.56
CA THR A 197 -25.91 -2.19 43.78
C THR A 197 -24.90 -3.30 43.51
N LYS A 198 -23.81 -2.99 42.79
CA LYS A 198 -22.73 -3.95 42.54
C LYS A 198 -22.01 -4.26 43.86
N ILE A 199 -21.77 -5.54 44.12
CA ILE A 199 -20.96 -6.04 45.23
C ILE A 199 -19.92 -7.04 44.68
N SER A 200 -18.96 -7.48 45.49
CA SER A 200 -17.98 -8.52 45.08
C SER A 200 -18.22 -9.82 45.84
N LEU A 201 -17.94 -10.95 45.20
CA LEU A 201 -17.97 -12.26 45.88
C LEU A 201 -17.00 -12.31 47.07
N ALA A 202 -15.85 -11.62 46.98
CA ALA A 202 -14.93 -11.44 48.09
C ALA A 202 -15.57 -10.71 49.30
N SER A 203 -16.39 -9.68 49.05
CA SER A 203 -17.13 -8.96 50.12
C SER A 203 -18.23 -9.81 50.77
N LEU A 204 -18.73 -10.83 50.08
CA LEU A 204 -19.63 -11.85 50.64
C LEU A 204 -18.88 -12.97 51.40
N GLY A 205 -17.55 -12.94 51.40
CA GLY A 205 -16.71 -13.91 52.09
C GLY A 205 -16.20 -15.08 51.23
N LEU A 206 -16.45 -15.09 49.91
CA LEU A 206 -15.87 -16.11 49.02
C LEU A 206 -14.33 -16.03 49.06
N ARG A 207 -13.67 -17.18 49.22
CA ARG A 207 -12.22 -17.33 49.12
C ARG A 207 -11.88 -18.46 48.16
N VAL A 208 -10.99 -18.17 47.22
CA VAL A 208 -10.53 -19.12 46.21
C VAL A 208 -9.30 -19.84 46.75
N GLN A 209 -9.44 -21.12 47.05
CA GLN A 209 -8.32 -21.98 47.44
C GLN A 209 -7.64 -22.53 46.18
N LEU A 210 -6.38 -22.15 45.96
CA LEU A 210 -5.55 -22.66 44.87
C LEU A 210 -4.74 -23.89 45.31
N GLY A 211 -4.29 -24.69 44.34
CA GLY A 211 -3.52 -25.93 44.56
C GLY A 211 -4.34 -27.14 45.05
N HIS A 212 -5.67 -26.99 45.16
CA HIS A 212 -6.62 -28.00 45.63
C HIS A 212 -7.83 -28.09 44.68
N GLN A 213 -8.67 -29.11 44.82
CA GLN A 213 -9.96 -29.17 44.11
C GLN A 213 -10.94 -28.14 44.69
N VAL A 214 -11.97 -27.77 43.93
CA VAL A 214 -12.98 -26.82 44.43
C VAL A 214 -13.75 -27.46 45.58
N GLY A 215 -13.80 -26.75 46.72
CA GLY A 215 -14.42 -27.22 47.96
C GLY A 215 -13.45 -27.85 48.97
N ASP A 216 -12.25 -28.28 48.55
CA ASP A 216 -11.23 -28.80 49.46
C ASP A 216 -10.61 -27.69 50.33
N ALA A 217 -10.44 -27.98 51.62
CA ALA A 217 -9.64 -27.14 52.52
C ALA A 217 -8.15 -27.52 52.44
N CYS A 218 -7.26 -26.53 52.44
CA CYS A 218 -5.83 -26.76 52.62
C CYS A 218 -5.49 -26.96 54.11
N GLU A 219 -4.59 -27.90 54.42
CA GLU A 219 -4.06 -28.11 55.78
C GLU A 219 -3.18 -26.93 56.26
N ALA A 220 -2.56 -26.21 55.32
CA ALA A 220 -1.68 -25.08 55.59
C ALA A 220 -1.86 -23.96 54.52
N PRO A 221 -3.00 -23.23 54.52
CA PRO A 221 -3.29 -22.21 53.52
C PRO A 221 -2.45 -20.95 53.75
N GLU A 222 -1.71 -20.53 52.73
CA GLU A 222 -0.99 -19.25 52.73
C GLU A 222 -1.89 -18.16 52.15
N ARG A 223 -2.14 -17.09 52.91
CA ARG A 223 -3.02 -16.00 52.47
C ARG A 223 -2.34 -15.17 51.37
N GLY A 224 -3.01 -15.02 50.23
CA GLY A 224 -2.64 -14.05 49.21
C GLY A 224 -2.80 -12.60 49.70
N HIS A 225 -2.43 -11.65 48.83
CA HIS A 225 -2.57 -10.23 49.16
C HIS A 225 -4.04 -9.86 49.44
N LYS A 226 -4.28 -8.97 50.41
CA LYS A 226 -5.65 -8.54 50.78
C LYS A 226 -6.38 -7.85 49.62
N ASP A 227 -5.64 -7.05 48.85
CA ASP A 227 -6.11 -6.28 47.70
C ASP A 227 -5.68 -7.01 46.41
N PHE A 228 -6.06 -8.29 46.26
CA PHE A 228 -5.71 -9.12 45.09
C PHE A 228 -6.77 -8.97 44.00
N VAL A 229 -6.32 -8.72 42.77
CA VAL A 229 -7.18 -8.32 41.64
C VAL A 229 -7.06 -9.31 40.48
N VAL A 230 -8.19 -9.69 39.89
CA VAL A 230 -8.24 -10.50 38.67
C VAL A 230 -8.87 -9.68 37.54
N LEU A 231 -8.17 -9.57 36.41
CA LEU A 231 -8.69 -9.01 35.17
C LEU A 231 -9.38 -10.14 34.38
N HIS A 232 -10.64 -9.96 34.01
CA HIS A 232 -11.44 -10.94 33.28
C HIS A 232 -12.25 -10.28 32.16
N THR A 233 -12.78 -11.07 31.22
CA THR A 233 -13.52 -10.59 30.03
C THR A 233 -14.74 -9.75 30.36
N ASN A 234 -15.33 -9.95 31.54
CA ASN A 234 -16.50 -9.21 32.05
C ASN A 234 -16.15 -8.01 32.95
N GLY A 235 -14.87 -7.75 33.25
CA GLY A 235 -14.38 -6.64 34.07
C GLY A 235 -13.24 -7.00 35.05
N ILE A 236 -12.99 -6.09 36.00
CA ILE A 236 -11.97 -6.18 37.04
C ILE A 236 -12.64 -6.61 38.36
N HIS A 237 -12.07 -7.61 39.02
CA HIS A 237 -12.61 -8.23 40.24
C HIS A 237 -11.63 -8.20 41.41
N ASP A 238 -12.12 -7.79 42.57
CA ASP A 238 -11.44 -8.00 43.85
C ASP A 238 -11.73 -9.43 44.34
N VAL A 239 -10.67 -10.22 44.56
CA VAL A 239 -10.77 -11.64 44.92
C VAL A 239 -9.91 -11.92 46.14
N HIS A 240 -10.38 -12.80 47.02
CA HIS A 240 -9.58 -13.31 48.12
C HIS A 240 -9.03 -14.69 47.77
N VAL A 241 -7.70 -14.79 47.65
CA VAL A 241 -6.99 -16.00 47.23
C VAL A 241 -6.20 -16.58 48.39
N TYR A 242 -6.31 -17.90 48.60
CA TYR A 242 -5.42 -18.69 49.45
C TYR A 242 -4.60 -19.64 48.57
N PHE A 243 -3.28 -19.64 48.76
CA PHE A 243 -2.36 -20.58 48.13
C PHE A 243 -2.24 -21.84 48.97
N CYS A 244 -1.95 -22.98 48.33
CA CYS A 244 -1.46 -24.16 49.00
C CYS A 244 -0.05 -23.85 49.53
N GLY A 245 0.11 -23.77 50.85
CA GLY A 245 1.37 -23.37 51.48
C GLY A 245 2.33 -24.53 51.70
N ALA A 246 3.59 -24.22 52.01
CA ALA A 246 4.68 -25.20 52.10
C ALA A 246 4.45 -26.31 53.17
N GLY A 247 3.59 -26.05 54.17
CA GLY A 247 3.24 -27.02 55.21
C GLY A 247 2.17 -28.04 54.82
N CYS A 248 1.57 -27.96 53.63
CA CYS A 248 0.52 -28.90 53.21
C CYS A 248 1.12 -30.13 52.53
N ARG A 249 0.54 -31.32 52.76
CA ARG A 249 0.93 -32.56 52.05
C ARG A 249 0.89 -32.46 50.52
N ARG A 250 0.09 -31.55 49.98
CA ARG A 250 -0.03 -31.30 48.53
C ARG A 250 0.96 -30.26 48.00
N ALA A 251 1.78 -29.60 48.82
CA ALA A 251 2.63 -28.48 48.40
C ALA A 251 3.54 -28.81 47.20
N LEU A 252 4.15 -30.00 47.19
CA LEU A 252 5.01 -30.46 46.09
C LEU A 252 4.24 -30.65 44.77
N LEU A 253 2.97 -31.07 44.84
CA LEU A 253 2.10 -31.17 43.67
C LEU A 253 1.54 -29.82 43.24
N ALA A 254 1.18 -28.95 44.19
CA ALA A 254 0.59 -27.64 43.92
C ALA A 254 1.58 -26.67 43.24
N GLY A 255 2.87 -26.74 43.62
CA GLY A 255 3.92 -25.86 43.10
C GLY A 255 3.92 -24.47 43.74
N SER A 256 4.72 -23.56 43.20
CA SER A 256 4.81 -22.17 43.66
C SER A 256 3.53 -21.37 43.36
N PRO A 257 3.30 -20.21 44.03
CA PRO A 257 2.09 -19.40 43.85
C PRO A 257 1.75 -19.05 42.40
N GLU A 258 2.76 -18.77 41.57
CA GLU A 258 2.61 -18.51 40.15
C GLU A 258 2.21 -19.75 39.33
N VAL A 259 2.70 -20.94 39.67
CA VAL A 259 2.28 -22.21 39.06
C VAL A 259 0.84 -22.55 39.46
N GLN A 260 0.47 -22.32 40.72
CA GLN A 260 -0.91 -22.51 41.21
C GLN A 260 -1.90 -21.60 40.47
N LEU A 261 -1.51 -20.36 40.16
CA LEU A 261 -2.33 -19.44 39.35
C LEU A 261 -2.44 -19.90 37.88
N LEU A 262 -1.32 -20.28 37.25
CA LEU A 262 -1.32 -20.75 35.86
C LEU A 262 -2.18 -22.02 35.68
N ARG A 263 -2.13 -22.96 36.62
CA ARG A 263 -3.02 -24.14 36.65
C ARG A 263 -4.50 -23.78 36.82
N ALA A 264 -4.81 -22.68 37.50
CA ALA A 264 -6.16 -22.11 37.58
C ALA A 264 -6.54 -21.22 36.36
N ARG A 265 -5.77 -21.30 35.26
CA ARG A 265 -5.88 -20.44 34.05
C ARG A 265 -5.78 -18.94 34.34
N TRP A 266 -5.08 -18.55 35.42
CA TRP A 266 -4.83 -17.15 35.78
C TRP A 266 -3.36 -16.80 35.56
N PHE A 267 -3.07 -15.92 34.61
CA PHE A 267 -1.73 -15.47 34.29
C PHE A 267 -1.28 -14.37 35.27
N PRO A 268 -0.23 -14.55 36.09
CA PRO A 268 0.19 -13.55 37.08
C PRO A 268 1.00 -12.41 36.44
N ALA A 269 0.78 -11.16 36.90
CA ALA A 269 1.58 -10.01 36.48
C ALA A 269 2.98 -9.95 37.12
N THR A 270 3.24 -10.79 38.13
CA THR A 270 4.52 -10.91 38.84
C THR A 270 4.63 -12.30 39.44
N HIS A 271 5.76 -12.99 39.26
CA HIS A 271 6.01 -14.31 39.85
C HIS A 271 6.10 -14.24 41.39
N ASN A 272 6.87 -13.30 41.95
CA ASN A 272 7.05 -13.19 43.40
C ASN A 272 5.89 -12.40 44.05
N LYS A 273 5.14 -13.05 44.96
CA LYS A 273 4.00 -12.48 45.71
C LYS A 273 2.98 -11.77 44.81
N PRO A 274 2.32 -12.49 43.87
CA PRO A 274 1.35 -11.92 42.95
C PRO A 274 0.24 -11.15 43.68
N ARG A 275 -0.16 -10.03 43.07
CA ARG A 275 -1.29 -9.18 43.51
C ARG A 275 -2.30 -8.91 42.39
N THR A 276 -1.92 -9.17 41.16
CA THR A 276 -2.76 -8.97 39.98
C THR A 276 -2.48 -10.10 39.00
N CYS A 277 -3.54 -10.68 38.46
CA CYS A 277 -3.50 -11.62 37.35
C CYS A 277 -4.57 -11.29 36.32
N ALA A 278 -4.47 -11.86 35.13
CA ALA A 278 -5.52 -11.87 34.12
C ALA A 278 -5.92 -13.31 33.83
N THR A 279 -7.20 -13.59 33.58
CA THR A 279 -7.60 -14.90 33.05
C THR A 279 -6.99 -15.13 31.67
N ILE A 280 -6.49 -16.34 31.37
CA ILE A 280 -5.96 -16.69 30.04
C ILE A 280 -6.99 -16.36 28.95
N ASP A 281 -8.28 -16.61 29.20
CA ASP A 281 -9.36 -16.35 28.23
C ASP A 281 -9.48 -14.85 27.84
N LEU A 282 -9.10 -13.92 28.75
CA LEU A 282 -9.03 -12.48 28.46
C LEU A 282 -7.79 -12.15 27.61
N LEU A 283 -6.66 -12.83 27.86
CA LEU A 283 -5.43 -12.63 27.11
C LEU A 283 -5.54 -13.20 25.69
N ASP A 284 -6.21 -14.36 25.53
CA ASP A 284 -6.58 -14.97 24.25
C ASP A 284 -7.52 -14.04 23.46
N GLN A 285 -8.63 -13.60 24.07
CA GLN A 285 -9.57 -12.67 23.41
C GLN A 285 -8.85 -11.38 22.97
N PHE A 286 -8.10 -10.74 23.86
CA PHE A 286 -7.40 -9.50 23.55
C PHE A 286 -6.30 -9.67 22.49
N ARG A 287 -5.61 -10.82 22.45
CA ARG A 287 -4.64 -11.15 21.41
C ARG A 287 -5.32 -11.14 20.04
N GLU A 288 -6.45 -11.85 19.89
CA GLU A 288 -7.18 -11.89 18.61
C GLU A 288 -7.78 -10.52 18.24
N GLU A 289 -8.32 -9.76 19.19
CA GLU A 289 -8.75 -8.36 18.96
C GLU A 289 -7.59 -7.47 18.47
N THR A 290 -6.39 -7.64 19.04
CA THR A 290 -5.20 -6.88 18.63
C THR A 290 -4.72 -7.30 17.23
N LEU A 291 -4.73 -8.59 16.92
CA LEU A 291 -4.28 -9.12 15.63
C LEU A 291 -5.28 -8.80 14.50
N GLN A 292 -6.58 -8.88 14.76
CA GLN A 292 -7.63 -8.67 13.76
C GLN A 292 -8.10 -7.20 13.69
N ALA A 293 -8.53 -6.61 14.81
CA ALA A 293 -9.11 -5.27 14.86
C ALA A 293 -8.10 -4.15 15.13
N LYS A 294 -6.82 -4.49 15.38
CA LYS A 294 -5.73 -3.56 15.70
C LYS A 294 -5.98 -2.71 16.97
N THR A 295 -6.82 -3.22 17.88
CA THR A 295 -7.16 -2.59 19.16
C THR A 295 -5.89 -2.22 19.95
N THR A 296 -5.84 -1.02 20.53
CA THR A 296 -4.70 -0.64 21.37
C THR A 296 -4.80 -1.27 22.75
N MET A 297 -3.67 -1.62 23.36
CA MET A 297 -3.63 -2.13 24.75
C MET A 297 -4.27 -1.15 25.74
N TYR A 298 -4.21 0.17 25.47
CA TYR A 298 -4.88 1.19 26.27
C TYR A 298 -6.39 1.08 26.15
N ASP A 299 -6.94 1.06 24.94
CA ASP A 299 -8.39 1.03 24.73
C ASP A 299 -9.03 -0.25 25.27
N ALA A 300 -8.39 -1.41 25.10
CA ALA A 300 -8.83 -2.66 25.72
C ALA A 300 -8.88 -2.57 27.25
N TYR A 301 -7.86 -1.99 27.90
CA TYR A 301 -7.89 -1.76 29.34
C TYR A 301 -9.00 -0.77 29.75
N ARG A 302 -9.25 0.27 28.94
CA ARG A 302 -10.38 1.21 29.15
C ARG A 302 -11.75 0.54 28.99
N VAL A 303 -11.88 -0.50 28.17
CA VAL A 303 -13.09 -1.34 28.11
C VAL A 303 -13.26 -2.11 29.42
N LEU A 304 -12.21 -2.74 29.95
CA LEU A 304 -12.26 -3.42 31.26
C LEU A 304 -12.67 -2.49 32.41
N GLU A 305 -12.13 -1.25 32.44
CA GLU A 305 -12.57 -0.24 33.40
C GLU A 305 -14.08 0.06 33.28
N ARG A 306 -14.59 0.28 32.05
CA ARG A 306 -16.00 0.59 31.80
C ARG A 306 -16.94 -0.58 32.12
N LEU A 307 -16.53 -1.81 31.80
CA LEU A 307 -17.24 -3.03 32.19
C LEU A 307 -17.29 -3.21 33.71
N THR A 308 -16.25 -2.73 34.41
CA THR A 308 -16.19 -2.74 35.88
C THR A 308 -17.12 -1.69 36.49
N ASN A 309 -17.01 -0.44 36.01
CA ASN A 309 -17.85 0.69 36.38
C ASN A 309 -17.83 1.77 35.27
N ASN A 310 -18.95 1.98 34.59
CA ASN A 310 -19.06 2.96 33.52
C ASN A 310 -19.25 4.42 34.03
N VAL A 311 -19.42 4.63 35.34
CA VAL A 311 -19.75 5.92 35.95
C VAL A 311 -18.56 6.52 36.71
N ARG A 312 -17.53 6.94 35.95
CA ARG A 312 -16.35 7.78 36.30
C ARG A 312 -15.50 7.48 37.56
N VAL A 313 -15.93 6.65 38.51
CA VAL A 313 -15.09 6.19 39.62
C VAL A 313 -14.17 5.11 39.08
N LYS A 314 -12.96 5.52 38.68
CA LYS A 314 -11.93 4.65 38.12
C LYS A 314 -11.56 3.56 39.16
N PRO A 315 -11.55 2.27 38.80
CA PRO A 315 -10.95 1.24 39.66
C PRO A 315 -9.44 1.51 39.86
N SER A 316 -8.79 0.79 40.78
CA SER A 316 -7.34 0.90 40.95
C SER A 316 -6.63 0.64 39.63
N ASP A 317 -5.74 1.54 39.21
CA ASP A 317 -5.04 1.41 37.93
C ASP A 317 -4.14 0.18 37.93
N ARG A 318 -4.29 -0.67 36.91
CA ARG A 318 -3.53 -1.90 36.64
C ARG A 318 -2.98 -1.93 35.22
N TYR A 319 -2.91 -0.77 34.56
CA TYR A 319 -2.51 -0.71 33.16
C TYR A 319 -1.08 -1.21 32.92
N HIS A 320 -0.15 -0.97 33.85
CA HIS A 320 1.22 -1.46 33.73
C HIS A 320 1.32 -2.99 33.92
N GLU A 321 0.55 -3.56 34.85
CA GLU A 321 0.40 -4.99 35.04
C GLU A 321 -0.22 -5.65 33.80
N TRP A 322 -1.26 -5.03 33.23
CA TRP A 322 -1.91 -5.46 31.97
C TRP A 322 -0.92 -5.50 30.80
N LEU A 323 -0.21 -4.39 30.53
CA LEU A 323 0.81 -4.31 29.48
C LEU A 323 1.85 -5.43 29.58
N ARG A 324 2.29 -5.76 30.80
CA ARG A 324 3.25 -6.84 31.04
C ARG A 324 2.65 -8.20 30.71
N MET A 325 1.48 -8.53 31.26
CA MET A 325 0.83 -9.83 31.04
C MET A 325 0.52 -10.08 29.57
N CYS A 326 -0.02 -9.11 28.84
CA CYS A 326 -0.27 -9.24 27.40
C CYS A 326 1.01 -9.58 26.62
N ARG A 327 2.13 -8.98 27.01
CA ARG A 327 3.42 -9.14 26.34
C ARG A 327 4.06 -10.49 26.64
N GLU A 328 4.12 -10.88 27.91
CA GLU A 328 4.63 -12.17 28.37
C GLU A 328 3.80 -13.33 27.79
N HIS A 329 2.47 -13.18 27.75
CA HIS A 329 1.56 -14.12 27.10
C HIS A 329 1.83 -14.25 25.59
N SER A 330 1.92 -13.12 24.88
CA SER A 330 2.19 -13.12 23.43
C SER A 330 3.54 -13.77 23.07
N PHE A 331 4.54 -13.63 23.93
CA PHE A 331 5.83 -14.31 23.79
C PHE A 331 5.73 -15.82 23.98
N LEU A 332 5.01 -16.28 25.01
CA LEU A 332 4.78 -17.72 25.23
C LEU A 332 3.97 -18.34 24.08
N GLU A 333 2.93 -17.65 23.58
CA GLU A 333 2.19 -18.07 22.39
C GLU A 333 3.08 -18.23 21.16
N LEU A 334 4.00 -17.28 20.91
CA LEU A 334 4.96 -17.40 19.80
C LEU A 334 5.86 -18.64 19.94
N LEU A 335 6.37 -18.92 21.14
CA LEU A 335 7.20 -20.10 21.40
C LEU A 335 6.39 -21.41 21.33
N MET A 336 5.13 -21.39 21.74
CA MET A 336 4.24 -22.55 21.67
C MET A 336 3.85 -22.86 20.22
N GLN A 337 3.40 -21.85 19.45
CA GLN A 337 2.96 -21.99 18.05
C GLN A 337 4.11 -22.38 17.11
N SER A 338 5.34 -21.94 17.39
CA SER A 338 6.55 -22.40 16.68
C SER A 338 7.06 -23.78 17.15
N GLY A 339 6.52 -24.30 18.26
CA GLY A 339 6.86 -25.59 18.86
C GLY A 339 8.20 -25.63 19.57
N ARG A 340 8.67 -24.50 20.10
CA ARG A 340 9.88 -24.39 20.93
C ARG A 340 9.66 -24.89 22.35
N LEU A 341 8.44 -24.78 22.87
CA LEU A 341 8.05 -25.35 24.17
C LEU A 341 7.79 -26.86 24.12
N VAL A 342 7.79 -27.47 22.92
CA VAL A 342 7.45 -28.88 22.67
C VAL A 342 8.55 -29.59 21.85
N ALA A 343 9.74 -29.01 21.79
CA ALA A 343 10.86 -29.55 21.02
C ALA A 343 11.66 -30.59 21.83
N TYR A 344 12.14 -31.64 21.14
CA TYR A 344 12.92 -32.74 21.71
C TYR A 344 14.21 -32.28 22.42
N ASP A 345 14.83 -31.19 21.97
CA ASP A 345 16.04 -30.64 22.56
C ASP A 345 15.79 -29.89 23.87
N HIS A 346 14.53 -29.66 24.25
CA HIS A 346 14.07 -28.96 25.46
C HIS A 346 14.76 -27.62 25.75
N SER A 347 15.40 -27.03 24.73
CA SER A 347 16.20 -25.81 24.84
C SER A 347 15.35 -24.53 24.99
N GLY A 348 14.04 -24.65 24.76
CA GLY A 348 13.02 -23.65 25.05
C GLY A 348 13.29 -22.31 24.38
N ALA A 349 13.06 -21.22 25.12
CA ALA A 349 13.40 -19.87 24.66
C ALA A 349 14.91 -19.71 24.37
N ALA A 350 15.77 -20.28 25.21
CA ALA A 350 17.22 -20.05 25.16
C ALA A 350 17.90 -20.67 23.93
N GLY A 351 17.42 -21.81 23.43
CA GLY A 351 17.92 -22.44 22.20
C GLY A 351 17.18 -22.03 20.92
N THR A 352 16.29 -21.04 20.99
CA THR A 352 15.56 -20.57 19.81
C THR A 352 16.52 -19.87 18.84
N LYS A 353 16.79 -20.51 17.71
CA LYS A 353 17.63 -19.97 16.62
C LYS A 353 16.97 -18.74 15.97
N PRO A 354 17.74 -17.81 15.39
CA PRO A 354 17.18 -16.67 14.67
C PRO A 354 16.18 -17.10 13.59
N GLY A 355 15.05 -16.40 13.50
CA GLY A 355 13.99 -16.63 12.51
C GLY A 355 13.20 -17.93 12.70
N ALA A 356 13.55 -18.76 13.67
CA ALA A 356 13.02 -20.11 13.82
C ALA A 356 11.59 -20.20 14.40
N CYS A 357 10.96 -19.05 14.64
CA CYS A 357 9.54 -18.89 14.99
C CYS A 357 8.69 -18.26 13.87
N ALA A 358 9.27 -17.89 12.73
CA ALA A 358 8.52 -17.35 11.61
C ALA A 358 7.70 -18.44 10.88
N VAL A 359 6.44 -18.14 10.54
CA VAL A 359 5.62 -18.97 9.65
C VAL A 359 6.12 -18.78 8.21
N GLU A 360 6.69 -19.82 7.61
CA GLU A 360 7.18 -19.79 6.22
C GLU A 360 6.07 -20.10 5.19
N CYS A 361 6.30 -19.70 3.93
CA CYS A 361 5.35 -19.96 2.85
C CYS A 361 5.36 -21.44 2.43
N PRO A 362 4.21 -22.15 2.44
CA PRO A 362 4.12 -23.54 2.00
C PRO A 362 4.22 -23.72 0.48
N ALA A 363 3.93 -22.69 -0.32
CA ALA A 363 3.97 -22.75 -1.79
C ALA A 363 5.35 -22.42 -2.39
N CYS A 364 6.22 -21.72 -1.65
CA CYS A 364 7.57 -21.41 -2.10
C CYS A 364 8.44 -22.68 -2.15
N PRO A 365 9.38 -22.80 -3.12
CA PRO A 365 10.29 -23.94 -3.18
C PRO A 365 11.25 -23.95 -1.98
N ARG A 366 11.19 -25.01 -1.17
CA ARG A 366 12.01 -25.25 0.03
C ARG A 366 12.71 -26.61 -0.08
N PRO A 367 14.02 -26.65 -0.41
CA PRO A 367 14.82 -27.89 -0.46
C PRO A 367 14.70 -28.70 0.84
N GLY A 368 14.55 -30.02 0.73
CA GLY A 368 14.37 -30.93 1.88
C GLY A 368 13.01 -30.79 2.60
N VAL A 369 12.04 -30.09 2.01
CA VAL A 369 10.69 -29.88 2.59
C VAL A 369 9.58 -30.15 1.58
N ASN A 370 9.58 -29.46 0.43
CA ASN A 370 8.47 -29.55 -0.55
C ASN A 370 8.93 -29.58 -2.02
N ILE A 371 10.21 -29.82 -2.28
CA ILE A 371 10.76 -30.10 -3.62
C ILE A 371 11.65 -31.35 -3.53
N LEU A 372 11.76 -32.08 -4.65
CA LEU A 372 12.61 -33.27 -4.79
C LEU A 372 14.08 -32.95 -4.50
N ASP A 373 14.85 -33.92 -3.99
CA ASP A 373 16.25 -33.69 -3.60
C ASP A 373 17.20 -33.47 -4.78
N ASP A 374 16.88 -33.99 -5.97
CA ASP A 374 17.65 -33.88 -7.21
C ASP A 374 17.32 -32.63 -8.04
N TRP A 375 16.56 -31.68 -7.49
CA TRP A 375 16.14 -30.42 -8.13
C TRP A 375 17.29 -29.60 -8.76
N GLU A 376 18.53 -29.76 -8.30
CA GLU A 376 19.72 -29.11 -8.90
C GLU A 376 20.05 -29.64 -10.30
N ASN A 377 19.67 -30.89 -10.60
CA ASN A 377 19.89 -31.54 -11.89
C ASN A 377 18.70 -31.37 -12.85
N ALA A 378 17.65 -30.64 -12.44
CA ALA A 378 16.49 -30.39 -13.28
C ALA A 378 16.91 -29.73 -14.62
N PRO A 379 16.30 -30.14 -15.74
CA PRO A 379 16.72 -29.68 -17.05
C PRO A 379 16.45 -28.17 -17.21
N PRO A 380 17.19 -27.44 -18.06
CA PRO A 380 17.17 -25.97 -18.11
C PRO A 380 15.79 -25.35 -18.28
N GLU A 381 14.91 -26.02 -19.03
CA GLU A 381 13.51 -25.66 -19.26
C GLU A 381 12.62 -25.79 -18.01
N GLU A 382 13.02 -26.53 -16.98
CA GLU A 382 12.29 -26.69 -15.72
C GLU A 382 12.90 -25.94 -14.54
N GLN A 383 14.17 -25.53 -14.62
CA GLN A 383 14.87 -24.83 -13.52
C GLN A 383 14.12 -23.60 -13.00
N TYR A 384 13.33 -22.95 -13.85
CA TYR A 384 12.52 -21.80 -13.47
C TYR A 384 11.47 -22.12 -12.40
N LYS A 385 10.96 -23.36 -12.36
CA LYS A 385 10.01 -23.85 -11.34
C LYS A 385 10.59 -23.74 -9.94
N PHE A 386 11.92 -23.78 -9.75
CA PHE A 386 12.60 -23.76 -8.46
C PHE A 386 13.08 -22.37 -8.00
N ILE A 387 12.81 -21.32 -8.79
CA ILE A 387 13.17 -19.94 -8.46
C ILE A 387 12.40 -19.48 -7.21
N LEU A 388 13.13 -19.05 -6.19
CA LEU A 388 12.55 -18.33 -5.05
C LEU A 388 12.45 -16.83 -5.37
N ALA A 389 11.23 -16.33 -5.54
CA ALA A 389 10.96 -14.92 -5.79
C ALA A 389 10.77 -14.14 -4.47
N LEU A 390 11.57 -13.10 -4.26
CA LEU A 390 11.59 -12.25 -3.07
C LEU A 390 11.40 -10.78 -3.48
N ALA A 391 10.60 -10.03 -2.74
CA ALA A 391 10.37 -8.61 -2.94
C ALA A 391 10.84 -7.82 -1.71
N PHE A 392 11.53 -6.70 -1.95
CA PHE A 392 12.05 -5.79 -0.94
C PHE A 392 11.43 -4.40 -1.12
N ASP A 393 11.06 -3.76 -0.01
CA ASP A 393 10.52 -2.40 0.02
C ASP A 393 10.65 -1.76 1.43
N VAL A 394 10.40 -0.45 1.53
CA VAL A 394 10.51 0.37 2.73
C VAL A 394 9.21 1.11 3.06
N CYS A 395 8.64 0.82 4.24
CA CYS A 395 7.51 1.56 4.79
C CYS A 395 7.97 2.71 5.72
N PHE A 396 7.82 3.95 5.27
CA PHE A 396 8.10 5.17 6.06
C PHE A 396 6.98 5.56 7.06
N GLN A 397 5.87 4.80 7.13
CA GLN A 397 4.78 5.09 8.06
C GLN A 397 5.06 4.54 9.47
N LEU A 398 5.76 3.40 9.58
CA LEU A 398 6.07 2.69 10.83
C LEU A 398 7.20 3.34 11.65
N LYS A 399 7.13 4.65 11.89
CA LYS A 399 8.12 5.40 12.67
C LYS A 399 8.06 5.05 14.15
N ARG A 400 9.18 5.10 14.88
CA ARG A 400 9.25 5.00 16.35
C ARG A 400 9.92 6.23 16.97
N ARG A 401 9.29 6.86 17.96
CA ARG A 401 9.87 7.99 18.70
C ARG A 401 11.03 7.57 19.62
N LEU A 402 11.94 8.49 19.91
CA LEU A 402 13.05 8.27 20.84
C LEU A 402 12.60 8.53 22.30
N ILE A 403 11.81 7.62 22.86
CA ILE A 403 11.18 7.75 24.19
C ILE A 403 11.59 6.66 25.21
N SER A 404 12.20 5.57 24.75
CA SER A 404 12.69 4.45 25.59
C SER A 404 13.95 3.83 24.97
N SER A 405 14.54 2.86 25.69
CA SER A 405 15.80 2.18 25.38
C SER A 405 15.72 0.69 25.77
N GLU A 406 16.52 -0.19 25.14
CA GLU A 406 16.53 -1.64 25.45
C GLU A 406 16.65 -1.95 26.96
N LEU A 407 17.46 -1.19 27.71
CA LEU A 407 17.61 -1.40 29.16
C LEU A 407 16.32 -1.21 29.96
N LYS A 408 15.33 -0.50 29.41
CA LYS A 408 14.01 -0.25 30.03
C LYS A 408 12.90 -1.06 29.38
N ASP A 409 13.07 -1.44 28.12
CA ASP A 409 12.11 -2.19 27.32
C ASP A 409 12.84 -3.15 26.35
N PRO A 410 13.45 -4.23 26.86
CA PRO A 410 14.22 -5.18 26.04
C PRO A 410 13.26 -6.07 25.25
N GLY A 411 13.54 -6.36 23.98
CA GLY A 411 12.72 -7.27 23.17
C GLY A 411 12.71 -8.69 23.74
N LEU A 412 11.53 -9.34 23.79
CA LEU A 412 11.42 -10.73 24.24
C LEU A 412 11.65 -11.71 23.09
N ALA A 413 11.08 -11.40 21.91
CA ALA A 413 11.14 -12.21 20.70
C ALA A 413 12.07 -11.65 19.61
N THR A 414 12.76 -10.54 19.86
CA THR A 414 13.53 -9.85 18.80
C THR A 414 14.61 -10.76 18.20
N GLY A 415 14.49 -11.02 16.91
CA GLY A 415 15.35 -11.96 16.19
C GLY A 415 14.79 -13.39 16.09
N PHE A 416 13.74 -13.77 16.83
CA PHE A 416 13.17 -15.12 16.77
C PHE A 416 12.23 -15.33 15.57
N ALA A 417 11.60 -14.27 15.05
CA ALA A 417 10.63 -14.36 13.95
C ALA A 417 11.03 -13.50 12.73
N TYR A 418 10.45 -12.31 12.53
CA TYR A 418 10.57 -11.51 11.31
C TYR A 418 11.54 -10.33 11.47
N MET A 419 11.62 -9.74 12.66
CA MET A 419 12.65 -8.74 12.98
C MET A 419 14.05 -9.36 12.94
N VAL A 420 15.05 -8.61 12.45
CA VAL A 420 16.48 -8.92 12.60
C VAL A 420 16.93 -8.87 14.07
N GLU A 421 18.04 -9.51 14.40
CA GLU A 421 18.71 -9.39 15.69
C GLU A 421 19.20 -7.94 15.91
N ASP A 422 18.63 -7.24 16.90
CA ASP A 422 18.81 -5.81 17.08
C ASP A 422 20.26 -5.41 17.41
N GLU A 423 20.94 -6.13 18.31
CA GLU A 423 22.30 -5.80 18.73
C GLU A 423 23.33 -5.91 17.58
N PRO A 424 23.47 -7.06 16.88
CA PRO A 424 24.38 -7.17 15.74
C PRO A 424 24.05 -6.18 14.59
N TYR A 425 22.76 -5.93 14.36
CA TYR A 425 22.32 -4.97 13.34
C TYR A 425 22.73 -3.54 13.70
N ARG A 426 22.49 -3.11 14.93
CA ARG A 426 22.87 -1.77 15.40
C ARG A 426 24.37 -1.57 15.47
N GLU A 427 25.12 -2.59 15.84
CA GLU A 427 26.58 -2.52 15.89
C GLU A 427 27.16 -2.27 14.49
N TYR A 428 26.68 -2.99 13.48
CA TYR A 428 26.99 -2.71 12.08
C TYR A 428 26.59 -1.28 11.66
N LEU A 429 25.38 -0.84 11.99
CA LEU A 429 24.88 0.48 11.61
C LEU A 429 25.61 1.66 12.29
N ARG A 430 26.32 1.42 13.41
CA ARG A 430 27.25 2.39 14.02
C ARG A 430 28.54 2.55 13.21
N MET A 431 29.02 1.46 12.60
CA MET A 431 30.27 1.46 11.81
C MET A 431 30.09 2.10 10.43
N VAL A 432 28.88 2.07 9.86
CA VAL A 432 28.60 2.65 8.54
C VAL A 432 28.44 4.17 8.62
N THR A 433 29.38 4.89 8.00
CA THR A 433 29.32 6.34 7.81
C THR A 433 28.26 6.76 6.78
N ASN A 434 27.91 8.04 6.72
CA ASN A 434 26.93 8.57 5.75
C ASN A 434 27.45 8.39 4.31
N GLN A 435 27.02 7.34 3.61
CA GLN A 435 27.26 7.17 2.18
C GLN A 435 26.29 8.07 1.40
N LYS A 436 26.82 8.85 0.46
CA LYS A 436 26.00 9.68 -0.43
C LYS A 436 25.68 8.89 -1.70
N GLU A 437 24.52 8.24 -1.69
CA GLU A 437 24.04 7.44 -2.81
C GLU A 437 23.69 8.34 -4.00
N ILE A 438 24.13 7.98 -5.22
CA ILE A 438 23.93 8.79 -6.42
C ILE A 438 22.78 8.20 -7.25
N ASN A 439 21.63 8.85 -7.19
CA ASN A 439 20.45 8.49 -7.98
C ASN A 439 20.66 8.80 -9.47
N THR A 440 20.99 7.78 -10.25
CA THR A 440 21.17 7.89 -11.71
C THR A 440 19.86 7.78 -12.51
N CYS A 441 18.73 7.43 -11.87
CA CYS A 441 17.42 7.32 -12.51
C CYS A 441 16.55 8.56 -12.23
N SER A 442 16.05 9.18 -13.30
CA SER A 442 15.44 10.52 -13.29
C SER A 442 14.06 10.63 -12.63
N GLY A 443 13.45 9.51 -12.21
CA GLY A 443 12.16 9.49 -11.51
C GLY A 443 12.26 9.53 -9.97
N LEU A 444 13.40 9.18 -9.38
CA LEU A 444 13.54 8.86 -7.95
C LEU A 444 14.05 10.03 -7.07
N ALA A 445 14.21 11.23 -7.63
CA ALA A 445 14.68 12.43 -6.92
C ALA A 445 13.79 12.87 -5.72
N ALA A 446 12.64 12.22 -5.52
CA ALA A 446 11.83 12.37 -4.31
C ALA A 446 12.45 11.70 -3.07
N LEU A 447 13.20 10.59 -3.22
CA LEU A 447 13.88 9.89 -2.11
C LEU A 447 14.93 10.77 -1.45
N ASP A 448 15.72 11.51 -2.25
CA ASP A 448 16.71 12.48 -1.74
C ASP A 448 16.06 13.59 -0.88
N TYR A 449 14.80 13.92 -1.16
CA TYR A 449 14.01 14.89 -0.40
C TYR A 449 13.35 14.28 0.86
N ALA A 450 13.08 12.97 0.86
CA ALA A 450 12.57 12.23 2.00
C ALA A 450 13.67 11.94 3.04
N ASN A 451 14.85 11.50 2.58
CA ASN A 451 16.01 11.18 3.42
C ASN A 451 16.59 12.39 4.19
N THR A 452 16.20 13.62 3.82
CA THR A 452 16.76 14.87 4.38
C THR A 452 15.83 15.62 5.34
N LYS A 453 14.56 15.24 5.50
CA LYS A 453 13.63 15.89 6.46
C LYS A 453 13.03 14.89 7.47
N PHE A 454 12.94 15.36 8.72
CA PHE A 454 12.19 14.73 9.84
C PHE A 454 12.79 13.52 10.59
N SER A 455 14.12 13.39 10.69
CA SER A 455 14.76 12.40 11.60
C SER A 455 14.82 12.84 13.07
N ARG A 456 14.74 14.15 13.38
CA ARG A 456 14.88 14.67 14.75
C ARG A 456 13.67 14.27 15.62
N GLY A 457 13.93 13.55 16.72
CA GLY A 457 12.91 13.05 17.66
C GLY A 457 12.46 11.60 17.41
N TYR A 458 12.89 10.99 16.30
CA TYR A 458 12.64 9.59 15.98
C TYR A 458 13.89 8.73 16.21
N SER A 459 13.69 7.52 16.72
CA SER A 459 14.73 6.48 16.78
C SER A 459 14.68 5.57 15.55
N SER A 460 13.50 5.45 14.94
CA SER A 460 13.29 4.79 13.65
C SER A 460 12.36 5.65 12.80
N THR A 461 12.74 5.89 11.55
CA THR A 461 12.02 6.68 10.54
C THR A 461 11.13 5.82 9.62
N GLY A 462 11.16 4.49 9.79
CA GLY A 462 10.45 3.52 8.95
C GLY A 462 11.04 2.12 9.09
N VAL A 463 10.56 1.19 8.29
CA VAL A 463 10.97 -0.23 8.32
C VAL A 463 11.22 -0.71 6.90
N GLY A 464 12.36 -1.37 6.66
CA GLY A 464 12.60 -2.15 5.44
C GLY A 464 12.18 -3.61 5.64
N MET A 465 11.54 -4.22 4.65
CA MET A 465 11.02 -5.59 4.73
C MET A 465 11.29 -6.39 3.45
N CYS A 466 11.43 -7.70 3.63
CA CYS A 466 11.44 -8.71 2.58
C CYS A 466 10.24 -9.65 2.71
N VAL A 467 9.52 -9.87 1.60
CA VAL A 467 8.45 -10.87 1.48
C VAL A 467 8.74 -11.85 0.34
N CYS A 468 8.10 -13.02 0.30
CA CYS A 468 8.05 -13.77 -0.95
C CYS A 468 7.11 -13.07 -1.94
N ALA A 469 7.62 -12.76 -3.13
CA ALA A 469 6.95 -11.85 -4.05
C ALA A 469 5.64 -12.42 -4.61
N ARG A 470 5.52 -13.76 -4.71
CA ARG A 470 4.33 -14.44 -5.23
C ARG A 470 3.21 -14.63 -4.21
N HIS A 471 3.53 -14.92 -2.93
CA HIS A 471 2.53 -15.31 -1.92
C HIS A 471 2.43 -14.35 -0.73
N GLU A 472 3.27 -13.33 -0.68
CA GLU A 472 3.19 -12.20 0.28
C GLU A 472 3.52 -12.57 1.74
N PHE A 473 4.27 -13.66 1.96
CA PHE A 473 4.75 -14.05 3.29
C PHE A 473 6.01 -13.28 3.65
N VAL A 474 5.99 -12.62 4.81
CA VAL A 474 7.17 -11.96 5.40
C VAL A 474 8.24 -13.00 5.70
N GLN A 475 9.49 -12.72 5.35
CA GLN A 475 10.58 -13.69 5.49
C GLN A 475 11.15 -13.75 6.92
N PRO A 476 11.69 -14.91 7.36
CA PRO A 476 12.40 -15.03 8.62
C PRO A 476 13.57 -14.03 8.68
N ASN A 477 13.66 -13.26 9.78
CA ASN A 477 14.55 -12.11 9.94
C ASN A 477 14.63 -11.17 8.73
N GLY A 478 13.50 -11.03 8.01
CA GLY A 478 13.37 -10.20 6.81
C GLY A 478 12.99 -8.75 7.07
N VAL A 479 13.02 -8.28 8.32
CA VAL A 479 12.55 -6.94 8.68
C VAL A 479 13.58 -6.17 9.51
N GLY A 480 13.92 -4.95 9.09
CA GLY A 480 14.90 -4.09 9.74
C GLY A 480 14.42 -2.64 9.95
N ASP A 481 14.65 -2.12 11.15
CA ASP A 481 14.35 -0.73 11.51
C ASP A 481 15.29 0.27 10.79
N LEU A 482 14.76 1.41 10.34
CA LEU A 482 15.51 2.41 9.58
C LEU A 482 15.81 3.65 10.41
N GLN A 483 17.08 3.98 10.64
CA GLN A 483 17.46 5.06 11.56
C GLN A 483 17.46 6.45 10.90
N ARG A 484 17.70 6.51 9.58
CA ARG A 484 17.82 7.76 8.81
C ARG A 484 17.37 7.55 7.35
N GLY A 485 16.08 7.30 7.18
CA GLY A 485 15.50 7.00 5.88
C GLY A 485 16.00 5.68 5.30
N GLU A 486 15.79 5.50 4.00
CA GLU A 486 16.28 4.34 3.26
C GLU A 486 17.76 4.54 2.91
N ARG A 487 18.57 3.51 3.18
CA ARG A 487 20.01 3.45 2.91
C ARG A 487 20.38 2.04 2.48
N PHE A 488 21.34 1.91 1.56
CA PHE A 488 21.81 0.60 1.10
C PHE A 488 22.27 -0.28 2.27
N ALA A 489 22.97 0.27 3.27
CA ALA A 489 23.40 -0.49 4.45
C ALA A 489 22.24 -1.14 5.24
N ASN A 490 21.09 -0.45 5.37
CA ASN A 490 19.93 -1.03 6.04
C ASN A 490 19.38 -2.23 5.24
N MET A 491 19.27 -2.10 3.91
CA MET A 491 18.71 -3.13 3.02
C MET A 491 19.69 -4.27 2.73
N ASP A 492 21.00 -4.02 2.66
CA ASP A 492 22.06 -5.02 2.54
C ASP A 492 22.05 -5.98 3.74
N TYR A 493 21.85 -5.44 4.95
CA TYR A 493 21.78 -6.26 6.16
C TYR A 493 20.51 -7.12 6.19
N VAL A 494 19.34 -6.54 5.86
CA VAL A 494 18.09 -7.30 5.74
C VAL A 494 18.20 -8.38 4.66
N PHE A 495 18.81 -8.06 3.51
CA PHE A 495 19.09 -9.02 2.46
C PHE A 495 19.98 -10.18 2.94
N GLY A 496 21.12 -9.90 3.58
CA GLY A 496 22.02 -10.93 4.12
C GLY A 496 21.35 -11.78 5.20
N SER A 497 20.52 -11.15 6.04
CA SER A 497 19.73 -11.79 7.10
C SER A 497 18.66 -12.75 6.56
N VAL A 498 17.96 -12.41 5.47
CA VAL A 498 17.05 -13.34 4.79
C VAL A 498 17.82 -14.46 4.11
N MET A 499 18.91 -14.12 3.42
CA MET A 499 19.64 -15.04 2.56
C MET A 499 20.32 -16.18 3.32
N ARG A 500 20.73 -15.99 4.59
CA ARG A 500 21.27 -17.08 5.43
C ARG A 500 20.27 -18.21 5.71
N HIS A 501 18.96 -17.93 5.57
CA HIS A 501 17.88 -18.91 5.74
C HIS A 501 17.52 -19.66 4.45
N LYS A 502 18.13 -19.30 3.31
CA LYS A 502 17.77 -19.84 1.99
C LYS A 502 18.93 -20.63 1.41
N HIS A 503 18.63 -21.71 0.70
CA HIS A 503 19.67 -22.62 0.19
C HIS A 503 20.63 -21.89 -0.75
N PRO A 504 21.96 -21.94 -0.56
CA PRO A 504 22.92 -21.10 -1.30
C PRO A 504 22.83 -21.29 -2.82
N ARG A 505 22.63 -22.54 -3.27
CA ARG A 505 22.62 -22.92 -4.70
C ARG A 505 21.26 -22.74 -5.38
N GLN A 506 20.19 -22.41 -4.63
CA GLN A 506 18.86 -22.21 -5.20
C GLN A 506 18.81 -20.92 -6.03
N PRO A 507 18.27 -20.94 -7.27
CA PRO A 507 17.98 -19.74 -8.06
C PRO A 507 17.04 -18.77 -7.32
N LYS A 508 17.31 -17.47 -7.39
CA LYS A 508 16.56 -16.42 -6.70
C LYS A 508 16.27 -15.23 -7.60
N LEU A 509 15.07 -14.67 -7.47
CA LEU A 509 14.62 -13.47 -8.16
C LEU A 509 14.33 -12.39 -7.12
N PHE A 510 14.95 -11.22 -7.27
CA PHE A 510 14.79 -10.09 -6.37
C PHE A 510 14.05 -8.96 -7.06
N SER A 511 12.88 -8.62 -6.52
CA SER A 511 12.09 -7.45 -6.93
C SER A 511 12.30 -6.31 -5.95
N TYR A 512 12.70 -5.14 -6.45
CA TYR A 512 12.92 -3.93 -5.63
C TYR A 512 12.93 -2.69 -6.53
N ASP A 513 12.32 -1.60 -6.07
CA ASP A 513 12.23 -0.33 -6.79
C ASP A 513 13.57 0.15 -7.36
N ILE A 514 14.56 0.30 -6.48
CA ILE A 514 15.85 0.86 -6.84
C ILE A 514 16.89 -0.21 -7.19
N VAL A 515 16.44 -1.44 -7.53
CA VAL A 515 17.32 -2.59 -7.77
C VAL A 515 18.41 -2.27 -8.79
N CYS A 516 18.05 -1.58 -9.88
CA CYS A 516 18.95 -1.23 -11.00
C CYS A 516 20.12 -0.31 -10.62
N ILE A 517 20.12 0.25 -9.41
CA ILE A 517 21.26 0.97 -8.80
C ILE A 517 21.85 0.14 -7.65
N TRP A 518 21.00 -0.41 -6.78
CA TRP A 518 21.41 -1.13 -5.57
C TRP A 518 22.25 -2.38 -5.85
N TYR A 519 21.90 -3.20 -6.85
CA TYR A 519 22.52 -4.53 -7.04
C TYR A 519 23.95 -4.45 -7.61
N LYS A 520 24.31 -3.38 -8.33
CA LYS A 520 25.57 -3.29 -9.12
C LYS A 520 26.85 -3.53 -8.32
N PHE A 521 26.89 -3.07 -7.07
CA PHE A 521 28.02 -3.27 -6.16
C PHE A 521 27.72 -4.24 -5.02
N LEU A 522 26.54 -4.89 -5.04
CA LEU A 522 26.07 -5.76 -3.95
C LEU A 522 27.05 -6.88 -3.62
N LYS A 523 27.61 -7.56 -4.62
CA LYS A 523 28.62 -8.61 -4.40
C LYS A 523 29.84 -8.11 -3.62
N GLY A 524 30.30 -6.89 -3.89
CA GLY A 524 31.39 -6.26 -3.15
C GLY A 524 31.00 -5.89 -1.72
N ARG A 525 29.79 -5.34 -1.54
CA ARG A 525 29.27 -4.99 -0.20
C ARG A 525 29.06 -6.24 0.67
N MET A 526 28.45 -7.30 0.15
CA MET A 526 28.18 -8.54 0.89
C MET A 526 29.42 -9.28 1.39
N LYS A 527 30.57 -9.17 0.69
CA LYS A 527 31.85 -9.71 1.18
C LYS A 527 32.38 -8.97 2.42
N ASN A 528 32.08 -7.68 2.53
CA ASN A 528 32.53 -6.81 3.62
C ASN A 528 31.53 -6.73 4.79
N MET A 529 30.41 -7.45 4.72
CA MET A 529 29.40 -7.46 5.78
C MET A 529 29.89 -8.11 7.09
N PRO A 530 29.23 -7.86 8.23
CA PRO A 530 29.48 -8.56 9.50
C PRO A 530 29.32 -10.07 9.34
N ALA A 531 30.10 -10.85 10.11
CA ALA A 531 30.17 -12.32 9.95
C ALA A 531 28.80 -13.02 9.96
N LEU A 532 27.83 -12.53 10.75
CA LEU A 532 26.47 -13.07 10.87
C LEU A 532 25.65 -13.03 9.58
N VAL A 533 25.93 -12.08 8.68
CA VAL A 533 25.18 -11.83 7.43
C VAL A 533 26.11 -11.69 6.21
N ARG A 534 27.36 -12.12 6.33
CA ARG A 534 28.37 -12.12 5.26
C ARG A 534 28.12 -13.26 4.29
N LEU A 535 28.11 -12.96 2.99
CA LEU A 535 27.82 -13.92 1.94
C LEU A 535 28.75 -13.72 0.74
N ASP A 536 29.18 -14.80 0.09
CA ASP A 536 29.73 -14.74 -1.26
C ASP A 536 28.63 -15.04 -2.28
N LEU A 537 28.34 -14.07 -3.16
CA LEU A 537 27.22 -14.15 -4.08
C LEU A 537 27.63 -14.75 -5.43
N VAL A 538 27.00 -15.89 -5.76
CA VAL A 538 27.04 -16.50 -7.09
C VAL A 538 26.03 -15.80 -7.99
N MET A 539 26.43 -14.70 -8.63
CA MET A 539 25.55 -13.82 -9.42
C MET A 539 24.74 -14.55 -10.49
N LYS A 540 25.25 -15.66 -11.08
CA LYS A 540 24.52 -16.48 -12.06
C LYS A 540 23.20 -17.06 -11.53
N LEU A 541 23.08 -17.24 -10.21
CA LEU A 541 21.87 -17.75 -9.57
C LEU A 541 20.88 -16.64 -9.17
N LEU A 542 21.24 -15.36 -9.36
CA LEU A 542 20.48 -14.21 -8.86
C LEU A 542 19.97 -13.36 -10.04
N ARG A 543 18.67 -13.08 -10.06
CA ARG A 543 18.04 -12.19 -11.04
C ARG A 543 17.47 -10.97 -10.34
N PHE A 544 17.52 -9.81 -10.99
CA PHE A 544 17.13 -8.51 -10.43
C PHE A 544 16.12 -7.81 -11.33
N VAL A 545 14.93 -7.51 -10.78
CA VAL A 545 13.79 -6.96 -11.52
C VAL A 545 13.13 -5.81 -10.75
N ILE A 546 12.46 -4.91 -11.46
CA ILE A 546 11.69 -3.81 -10.86
C ILE A 546 10.20 -4.19 -10.90
N PRO A 547 9.40 -3.92 -9.85
CA PRO A 547 7.96 -4.14 -9.86
C PRO A 547 7.25 -3.51 -11.08
N LYS A 548 6.17 -4.15 -11.58
CA LYS A 548 5.53 -3.81 -12.87
C LYS A 548 5.00 -2.37 -12.93
N LEU A 549 4.59 -1.77 -11.82
CA LEU A 549 4.14 -0.38 -11.72
C LEU A 549 5.36 0.57 -11.67
N HIS A 550 6.32 0.24 -10.81
CA HIS A 550 7.46 1.11 -10.50
C HIS A 550 8.43 1.24 -11.69
N ILE A 551 8.60 0.20 -12.51
CA ILE A 551 9.47 0.21 -13.70
C ILE A 551 9.14 1.33 -14.71
N HIS A 552 7.89 1.81 -14.73
CA HIS A 552 7.49 2.95 -15.56
C HIS A 552 8.17 4.27 -15.13
N GLY A 553 8.62 4.40 -13.89
CA GLY A 553 9.43 5.53 -13.40
C GLY A 553 10.89 5.54 -13.87
N HIS A 554 11.38 4.42 -14.42
CA HIS A 554 12.79 4.24 -14.77
C HIS A 554 13.10 4.57 -16.24
N LYS A 555 14.40 4.71 -16.52
CA LYS A 555 14.96 4.93 -17.87
C LYS A 555 14.62 3.76 -18.81
N SER A 556 14.64 4.02 -20.13
CA SER A 556 14.37 3.02 -21.18
C SER A 556 15.18 1.74 -21.00
N LEU A 557 16.48 1.83 -20.75
CA LEU A 557 17.35 0.67 -20.54
C LEU A 557 16.87 -0.22 -19.37
N CYS A 558 16.50 0.37 -18.23
CA CYS A 558 15.95 -0.37 -17.09
C CYS A 558 14.63 -1.07 -17.42
N ARG A 559 13.79 -0.48 -18.29
CA ARG A 559 12.53 -1.09 -18.75
C ARG A 559 12.73 -2.26 -19.70
N LEU A 560 13.92 -2.41 -20.29
CA LEU A 560 14.30 -3.56 -21.11
C LEU A 560 14.97 -4.64 -20.25
N GLN A 561 15.89 -4.26 -19.36
CA GLN A 561 16.68 -5.20 -18.56
C GLN A 561 15.95 -5.77 -17.33
N CYS A 562 15.22 -4.94 -16.58
CA CYS A 562 14.68 -5.31 -15.27
C CYS A 562 13.16 -5.60 -15.32
N SER A 563 12.61 -5.87 -16.51
CA SER A 563 11.17 -6.03 -16.71
C SER A 563 10.69 -7.45 -16.45
N LEU A 564 9.81 -7.60 -15.46
CA LEU A 564 9.08 -8.84 -15.18
C LEU A 564 8.35 -9.39 -16.42
N ASN A 565 7.81 -8.53 -17.30
CA ASN A 565 7.13 -8.98 -18.51
C ASN A 565 8.07 -9.59 -19.56
N LEU A 566 9.36 -9.25 -19.52
CA LEU A 566 10.37 -9.66 -20.52
C LEU A 566 11.40 -10.66 -19.96
N THR A 567 11.31 -11.02 -18.67
CA THR A 567 12.27 -11.93 -18.02
C THR A 567 11.76 -13.37 -18.12
N ARG A 568 12.55 -14.29 -18.67
CA ARG A 568 12.16 -15.71 -18.79
C ARG A 568 12.00 -16.39 -17.43
N GLY A 569 10.96 -17.21 -17.28
CA GLY A 569 10.75 -18.05 -16.10
C GLY A 569 10.30 -17.31 -14.85
N VAL A 570 9.73 -16.10 -14.99
CA VAL A 570 9.16 -15.33 -13.85
C VAL A 570 7.63 -15.33 -13.85
N SER A 571 6.98 -15.98 -14.82
CA SER A 571 5.52 -16.11 -14.92
C SER A 571 4.80 -14.74 -14.84
N GLN A 572 3.62 -14.66 -14.20
CA GLN A 572 2.86 -13.42 -14.05
C GLN A 572 3.06 -12.71 -12.70
N LEU A 573 4.24 -12.85 -12.10
CA LEU A 573 4.63 -12.09 -10.92
C LEU A 573 4.55 -10.58 -11.17
N ASP A 574 3.82 -9.85 -10.31
CA ASP A 574 3.69 -8.39 -10.36
C ASP A 574 4.86 -7.63 -9.71
N GLY A 575 5.46 -8.20 -8.66
CA GLY A 575 6.47 -7.54 -7.82
C GLY A 575 5.88 -6.60 -6.76
N GLU A 576 4.59 -6.28 -6.86
CA GLU A 576 3.85 -5.31 -6.04
C GLU A 576 3.29 -5.92 -4.74
N GLY A 577 3.43 -7.23 -4.55
CA GLY A 577 2.80 -7.98 -3.45
C GLY A 577 3.13 -7.47 -2.04
N ILE A 578 4.24 -6.75 -1.86
CA ILE A 578 4.69 -6.19 -0.58
C ILE A 578 3.82 -5.03 -0.06
N GLU A 579 3.09 -4.34 -0.94
CA GLU A 579 2.16 -3.27 -0.55
C GLU A 579 0.93 -3.78 0.22
N ARG A 580 0.60 -5.07 0.06
CA ARG A 580 -0.56 -5.72 0.72
C ARG A 580 -0.34 -5.91 2.23
N PRO A 581 0.79 -6.46 2.71
CA PRO A 581 1.10 -6.45 4.15
C PRO A 581 1.30 -5.03 4.71
N TRP A 582 1.76 -4.05 3.92
CA TRP A 582 1.80 -2.65 4.35
C TRP A 582 0.41 -2.06 4.62
N ALA A 583 -0.56 -2.29 3.74
CA ALA A 583 -1.94 -1.89 3.96
C ALA A 583 -2.53 -2.54 5.24
N SER A 584 -2.22 -3.81 5.49
CA SER A 584 -2.66 -4.55 6.68
C SER A 584 -2.07 -3.99 8.00
N ILE A 585 -0.78 -3.62 8.00
CA ILE A 585 -0.10 -3.16 9.22
C ILE A 585 -0.22 -1.64 9.46
N GLY A 586 -0.65 -0.86 8.45
CA GLY A 586 -0.78 0.59 8.53
C GLY A 586 -1.64 1.10 9.70
N GLY A 587 -2.66 0.32 10.12
CA GLY A 587 -3.48 0.63 11.29
C GLY A 587 -2.71 0.71 12.62
N LEU A 588 -1.51 0.13 12.70
CA LEU A 588 -0.64 0.14 13.89
C LEU A 588 0.41 1.27 13.87
N ALA A 589 0.50 2.07 12.81
CA ALA A 589 1.51 3.12 12.68
C ALA A 589 1.37 4.23 13.75
N SER A 590 0.19 4.39 14.35
CA SER A 590 -0.06 5.31 15.47
C SER A 590 0.39 4.72 16.81
N SER A 591 0.00 3.47 17.12
CA SER A 591 0.27 2.81 18.40
C SER A 591 1.73 2.42 18.56
N THR A 592 2.32 1.79 17.53
CA THR A 592 3.74 1.37 17.53
C THR A 592 4.73 2.53 17.59
N ARG A 593 4.29 3.75 17.23
CA ARG A 593 5.15 4.95 17.27
C ARG A 593 5.49 5.43 18.67
N GLU A 594 4.60 5.18 19.62
CA GLU A 594 4.73 5.52 21.03
C GLU A 594 5.16 4.31 21.90
N MET A 595 5.48 3.17 21.28
CA MET A 595 6.06 2.01 21.96
C MET A 595 7.57 2.15 22.16
N GLY A 596 8.10 1.44 23.16
CA GLY A 596 9.54 1.25 23.29
C GLY A 596 10.07 0.28 22.23
N PRO A 597 11.41 0.09 22.15
CA PRO A 597 12.02 -0.74 21.11
C PRO A 597 11.56 -2.20 21.19
N GLY A 598 11.73 -2.86 22.33
CA GLY A 598 11.36 -4.27 22.51
C GLY A 598 9.87 -4.52 22.35
N SER A 599 9.03 -3.72 23.03
CA SER A 599 7.56 -3.85 22.96
C SER A 599 7.03 -3.65 21.53
N ARG A 600 7.62 -2.73 20.74
CA ARG A 600 7.29 -2.57 19.33
C ARG A 600 7.68 -3.81 18.51
N HIS A 601 8.87 -4.37 18.70
CA HIS A 601 9.30 -5.56 17.95
C HIS A 601 8.37 -6.74 18.21
N ASP A 602 8.07 -7.03 19.49
CA ASP A 602 7.20 -8.15 19.87
C ASP A 602 5.78 -8.00 19.27
N VAL A 603 5.22 -6.77 19.24
CA VAL A 603 3.93 -6.48 18.61
C VAL A 603 3.97 -6.64 17.08
N LEU A 604 5.03 -6.14 16.42
CA LEU A 604 5.15 -6.23 14.97
C LEU A 604 5.37 -7.69 14.50
N ASP A 605 6.21 -8.46 15.20
CA ASP A 605 6.45 -9.89 14.93
C ASP A 605 5.14 -10.70 15.06
N ALA A 606 4.33 -10.46 16.10
CA ALA A 606 3.04 -11.11 16.27
C ALA A 606 2.06 -10.80 15.10
N GLN A 607 2.09 -9.58 14.58
CA GLN A 607 1.21 -9.11 13.51
C GLN A 607 1.59 -9.69 12.14
N TRP A 608 2.89 -9.77 11.82
CA TRP A 608 3.35 -10.49 10.62
C TRP A 608 3.18 -12.01 10.76
N GLY A 609 3.27 -12.55 11.99
CA GLY A 609 2.90 -13.93 12.31
C GLY A 609 1.44 -14.22 11.95
N SER A 610 0.50 -13.39 12.42
CA SER A 610 -0.92 -13.48 12.08
C SER A 610 -1.18 -13.32 10.57
N TRP A 611 -0.51 -12.38 9.90
CA TRP A 611 -0.60 -12.21 8.44
C TRP A 611 -0.16 -13.47 7.69
N ASN A 612 1.03 -13.98 7.97
CA ASN A 612 1.53 -15.21 7.33
C ASN A 612 0.63 -16.42 7.65
N TRP A 613 0.07 -16.50 8.86
CA TRP A 613 -0.87 -17.54 9.26
C TRP A 613 -2.19 -17.49 8.48
N GLN A 614 -2.80 -16.31 8.35
CA GLN A 614 -4.00 -16.11 7.53
C GLN A 614 -3.74 -16.43 6.06
N LYS A 615 -2.56 -16.05 5.53
CA LYS A 615 -2.12 -16.43 4.18
C LYS A 615 -1.94 -17.94 4.00
N LEU A 616 -1.39 -18.64 5.00
CA LEU A 616 -1.21 -20.09 4.99
C LEU A 616 -2.55 -20.82 4.89
N ILE A 617 -3.54 -20.44 5.71
CA ILE A 617 -4.89 -21.04 5.65
C ILE A 617 -5.56 -20.77 4.29
N ALA A 618 -5.39 -19.56 3.74
CA ALA A 618 -6.05 -19.15 2.50
C ALA A 618 -5.27 -19.53 1.21
N ILE A 619 -4.13 -20.22 1.30
CA ILE A 619 -3.20 -20.34 0.16
C ILE A 619 -3.80 -21.13 -1.00
N VAL A 620 -4.39 -22.31 -0.75
CA VAL A 620 -4.93 -23.17 -1.82
C VAL A 620 -6.08 -22.50 -2.56
N ALA A 621 -7.01 -21.88 -1.83
CA ALA A 621 -8.10 -21.10 -2.43
C ALA A 621 -7.57 -19.90 -3.24
N THR A 622 -6.42 -19.32 -2.85
CA THR A 622 -5.76 -18.24 -3.59
C THR A 622 -5.09 -18.76 -4.87
N LEU A 623 -4.38 -19.89 -4.79
CA LEU A 623 -3.77 -20.53 -5.96
C LEU A 623 -4.84 -20.98 -6.96
N ARG A 624 -5.96 -21.56 -6.52
CA ARG A 624 -7.05 -21.99 -7.41
C ARG A 624 -7.67 -20.82 -8.17
N ARG A 625 -7.98 -19.70 -7.48
CA ARG A 625 -8.45 -18.46 -8.15
C ARG A 625 -7.45 -17.91 -9.17
N ARG A 626 -6.14 -18.01 -8.88
CA ARG A 626 -5.09 -17.61 -9.83
C ARG A 626 -5.02 -18.57 -11.02
N MET A 627 -5.18 -19.87 -10.80
CA MET A 627 -5.13 -20.92 -11.83
C MET A 627 -6.28 -20.75 -12.83
N ASP A 628 -7.50 -20.55 -12.34
CA ASP A 628 -8.68 -20.34 -13.19
C ASP A 628 -8.49 -19.08 -14.07
N LYS A 629 -8.03 -17.97 -13.48
CA LYS A 629 -7.70 -16.74 -14.22
C LYS A 629 -6.53 -16.94 -15.22
N ALA A 630 -5.49 -17.67 -14.84
CA ALA A 630 -4.33 -17.89 -15.69
C ALA A 630 -4.68 -18.67 -16.96
N LYS A 631 -5.59 -19.65 -16.86
CA LYS A 631 -6.15 -20.38 -18.01
C LYS A 631 -6.93 -19.46 -18.95
N GLU A 632 -7.82 -18.62 -18.40
CA GLU A 632 -8.62 -17.65 -19.18
C GLU A 632 -7.74 -16.62 -19.92
N GLU A 633 -6.76 -16.04 -19.22
CA GLU A 633 -5.84 -15.06 -19.81
C GLU A 633 -4.88 -15.71 -20.82
N TYR A 634 -4.33 -16.90 -20.54
CA TYR A 634 -3.48 -17.61 -21.48
C TYR A 634 -4.20 -17.90 -22.81
N ALA A 635 -5.45 -18.38 -22.75
CA ALA A 635 -6.25 -18.65 -23.95
C ALA A 635 -6.40 -17.38 -24.80
N ARG A 636 -6.80 -16.25 -24.20
CA ARG A 636 -6.98 -14.97 -24.89
C ARG A 636 -5.70 -14.41 -25.49
N GLN A 637 -4.59 -14.47 -24.75
CA GLN A 637 -3.29 -13.98 -25.22
C GLN A 637 -2.74 -14.86 -26.34
N LYS A 638 -2.94 -16.18 -26.24
CA LYS A 638 -2.57 -17.12 -27.29
C LYS A 638 -3.38 -16.91 -28.57
N GLU A 639 -4.70 -16.75 -28.48
CA GLU A 639 -5.56 -16.47 -29.65
C GLU A 639 -5.11 -15.21 -30.40
N ALA A 640 -4.85 -14.11 -29.67
CA ALA A 640 -4.33 -12.87 -30.25
C ALA A 640 -2.92 -13.03 -30.88
N LEU A 641 -2.04 -13.79 -30.23
CA LEU A 641 -0.70 -14.09 -30.76
C LEU A 641 -0.76 -14.99 -32.01
N ASP A 642 -1.61 -16.00 -32.02
CA ASP A 642 -1.76 -16.94 -33.14
C ASP A 642 -2.34 -16.20 -34.36
N ALA A 643 -3.30 -15.28 -34.16
CA ALA A 643 -3.80 -14.38 -35.21
C ALA A 643 -2.71 -13.47 -35.79
N PHE A 644 -1.99 -12.73 -34.93
CA PHE A 644 -0.88 -11.86 -35.36
C PHE A 644 0.26 -12.66 -36.04
N SER A 645 0.50 -13.90 -35.59
CA SER A 645 1.49 -14.78 -36.20
C SER A 645 1.06 -15.29 -37.58
N ALA A 646 -0.25 -15.51 -37.81
CA ALA A 646 -0.78 -15.91 -39.10
C ALA A 646 -0.62 -14.79 -40.15
N GLU A 647 -0.85 -13.54 -39.78
CA GLU A 647 -0.65 -12.37 -40.66
C GLU A 647 0.81 -12.16 -41.10
N ARG A 648 1.78 -12.65 -40.32
CA ARG A 648 3.21 -12.41 -40.52
C ARG A 648 4.04 -13.70 -40.56
N ALA A 649 3.44 -14.79 -41.04
CA ALA A 649 3.99 -16.15 -41.01
C ALA A 649 5.42 -16.29 -41.58
N GLU A 650 5.81 -15.47 -42.56
CA GLU A 650 7.16 -15.43 -43.13
C GLU A 650 8.24 -14.98 -42.13
N TYR A 651 7.93 -13.98 -41.30
CA TYR A 651 8.88 -13.34 -40.38
C TYR A 651 8.93 -14.00 -38.99
N VAL A 652 7.81 -14.62 -38.57
CA VAL A 652 7.64 -15.25 -37.25
C VAL A 652 8.78 -16.22 -36.88
N PRO A 653 9.29 -17.12 -37.76
CA PRO A 653 10.39 -18.02 -37.40
C PRO A 653 11.67 -17.28 -36.99
N VAL A 654 12.00 -16.18 -37.70
CA VAL A 654 13.18 -15.35 -37.43
C VAL A 654 13.00 -14.57 -36.13
N TRP A 655 11.83 -13.94 -35.95
CA TRP A 655 11.52 -13.17 -34.75
C TRP A 655 11.52 -14.06 -33.49
N LYS A 656 10.91 -15.25 -33.58
CA LYS A 656 10.91 -16.25 -32.51
C LYS A 656 12.32 -16.67 -32.13
N ALA A 657 13.13 -17.10 -33.10
CA ALA A 657 14.52 -17.53 -32.85
C ALA A 657 15.36 -16.41 -32.19
N ARG A 658 15.12 -15.14 -32.57
CA ARG A 658 15.78 -13.97 -31.98
C ARG A 658 15.36 -13.73 -30.52
N VAL A 659 14.07 -13.90 -30.20
CA VAL A 659 13.58 -13.83 -28.81
C VAL A 659 14.12 -14.98 -27.97
N ASP A 660 14.02 -16.23 -28.45
CA ASP A 660 14.49 -17.42 -27.74
C ASP A 660 16.02 -17.34 -27.46
N ALA A 661 16.80 -16.91 -28.46
CA ALA A 661 18.25 -16.69 -28.30
C ALA A 661 18.56 -15.57 -27.30
N PHE A 662 17.83 -14.44 -27.34
CA PHE A 662 18.02 -13.36 -26.37
C PHE A 662 17.64 -13.79 -24.95
N GLU A 663 16.48 -14.44 -24.76
CA GLU A 663 16.06 -14.97 -23.46
C GLU A 663 17.06 -16.01 -22.92
N GLN A 664 17.67 -16.83 -23.77
CA GLN A 664 18.75 -17.74 -23.35
C GLN A 664 20.04 -16.99 -22.95
N ARG A 665 20.47 -15.97 -23.73
CA ARG A 665 21.61 -15.11 -23.34
C ARG A 665 21.40 -14.42 -21.98
N GLN A 666 20.16 -14.02 -21.64
CA GLN A 666 19.84 -13.49 -20.31
C GLN A 666 20.14 -14.50 -19.18
N LEU A 667 19.84 -15.78 -19.41
CA LEU A 667 20.05 -16.86 -18.44
C LEU A 667 21.55 -17.17 -18.25
N ASP A 668 22.30 -17.23 -19.34
CA ASP A 668 23.70 -17.70 -19.33
C ASP A 668 24.68 -16.68 -18.74
N LEU A 669 24.44 -15.39 -19.02
CA LEU A 669 25.35 -14.29 -18.71
C LEU A 669 24.92 -13.44 -17.50
N GLY A 670 23.63 -13.43 -17.16
CA GLY A 670 23.06 -12.59 -16.11
C GLY A 670 22.94 -11.10 -16.48
N ALA A 671 22.31 -10.33 -15.58
CA ALA A 671 21.80 -8.98 -15.86
C ALA A 671 22.85 -7.94 -16.31
N ASP A 672 24.13 -8.10 -15.91
CA ASP A 672 25.17 -7.08 -16.12
C ASP A 672 25.73 -7.01 -17.55
N SER A 673 25.57 -8.07 -18.36
CA SER A 673 26.13 -8.16 -19.72
C SER A 673 25.22 -7.60 -20.83
N VAL A 674 23.98 -7.27 -20.49
CA VAL A 674 22.88 -7.03 -21.44
C VAL A 674 22.75 -5.56 -21.82
N ALA A 675 23.46 -4.67 -21.11
CA ALA A 675 23.31 -3.22 -21.21
C ALA A 675 23.60 -2.64 -22.61
N GLU A 676 24.35 -3.39 -23.43
CA GLU A 676 24.84 -2.98 -24.74
C GLU A 676 24.60 -4.06 -25.82
N ASP A 677 23.65 -4.99 -25.60
CA ASP A 677 23.26 -5.97 -26.63
C ASP A 677 22.49 -5.26 -27.77
N ALA A 678 23.23 -4.91 -28.83
CA ALA A 678 22.71 -4.32 -30.06
C ALA A 678 21.68 -5.19 -30.80
N ASP A 679 21.54 -6.45 -30.40
CA ASP A 679 20.59 -7.42 -30.93
C ASP A 679 19.33 -7.63 -30.04
N ASN A 680 19.15 -6.83 -28.98
CA ASN A 680 17.97 -6.93 -28.09
C ASN A 680 16.64 -6.84 -28.89
N PRO A 681 15.78 -7.88 -28.89
CA PRO A 681 14.57 -7.92 -29.70
C PRO A 681 13.46 -7.00 -29.17
N TYR A 682 13.58 -6.46 -27.97
CA TYR A 682 12.61 -5.53 -27.38
C TYR A 682 13.02 -4.05 -27.54
N ALA A 683 14.24 -3.79 -28.03
CA ALA A 683 14.78 -2.46 -28.24
C ALA A 683 14.43 -1.91 -29.64
N VAL A 684 14.12 -0.62 -29.70
CA VAL A 684 14.02 0.15 -30.95
C VAL A 684 15.42 0.58 -31.36
N LYS A 685 15.83 0.32 -32.61
CA LYS A 685 17.07 0.86 -33.15
C LYS A 685 16.88 2.34 -33.48
N VAL A 686 17.62 3.23 -32.80
CA VAL A 686 17.61 4.67 -33.11
C VAL A 686 18.74 4.98 -34.09
N ILE A 687 18.39 5.40 -35.30
CA ILE A 687 19.35 5.77 -36.34
C ILE A 687 19.62 7.30 -36.28
N GLY A 688 20.89 7.66 -36.12
CA GLY A 688 21.39 9.05 -36.07
C GLY A 688 21.77 9.53 -34.67
N LYS A 689 22.56 10.61 -34.61
CA LYS A 689 23.11 11.17 -33.36
C LYS A 689 22.03 11.84 -32.50
N SER A 690 22.20 11.79 -31.18
CA SER A 690 21.39 12.58 -30.23
C SER A 690 21.89 14.03 -30.08
N GLU A 691 21.05 14.93 -29.57
CA GLU A 691 21.44 16.34 -29.33
C GLU A 691 22.66 16.43 -28.39
N ALA A 692 22.79 15.51 -27.44
CA ALA A 692 23.94 15.44 -26.54
C ALA A 692 25.22 14.95 -27.24
N GLU A 693 25.13 14.00 -28.17
CA GLU A 693 26.27 13.54 -28.99
C GLU A 693 26.75 14.59 -29.97
N VAL A 694 25.83 15.35 -30.60
CA VAL A 694 26.20 16.48 -31.46
C VAL A 694 26.88 17.58 -30.65
N ARG A 695 26.34 17.96 -29.48
CA ARG A 695 27.00 18.90 -28.56
C ARG A 695 28.37 18.40 -28.08
N LEU A 696 28.53 17.09 -27.86
CA LEU A 696 29.81 16.48 -27.48
C LEU A 696 30.84 16.57 -28.62
N LYS A 697 30.45 16.16 -29.84
CA LYS A 697 31.29 16.28 -31.05
C LYS A 697 31.74 17.74 -31.24
N LEU A 698 30.79 18.68 -31.27
CA LEU A 698 31.12 20.10 -31.44
C LEU A 698 32.05 20.65 -30.34
N SER A 699 31.93 20.16 -29.10
CA SER A 699 32.85 20.51 -28.00
C SER A 699 34.24 19.88 -28.16
N GLN A 700 34.34 18.70 -28.79
CA GLN A 700 35.61 18.05 -29.14
C GLN A 700 36.28 18.76 -30.32
N ASP A 701 35.50 19.19 -31.32
CA ASP A 701 35.96 19.95 -32.47
C ASP A 701 36.50 21.32 -32.03
N ASP A 702 35.78 22.05 -31.16
CA ASP A 702 36.25 23.30 -30.52
C ASP A 702 37.57 23.08 -29.76
N ALA A 703 37.70 21.98 -29.00
CA ALA A 703 38.93 21.66 -28.28
C ALA A 703 40.10 21.34 -29.24
N ALA A 704 39.81 20.68 -30.36
CA ALA A 704 40.80 20.40 -31.40
C ALA A 704 41.21 21.66 -32.18
N ASP A 705 40.33 22.65 -32.34
CA ASP A 705 40.67 23.98 -32.89
C ASP A 705 41.64 24.74 -31.98
N VAL A 706 41.42 24.71 -30.66
CA VAL A 706 42.34 25.30 -29.66
C VAL A 706 43.72 24.64 -29.72
N VAL A 707 43.79 23.30 -29.80
CA VAL A 707 45.06 22.55 -29.94
C VAL A 707 45.76 22.86 -31.27
N ARG A 708 45.00 23.12 -32.35
CA ARG A 708 45.53 23.54 -33.66
C ARG A 708 45.93 25.02 -33.72
N GLY A 709 45.74 25.79 -32.65
CA GLY A 709 46.12 27.20 -32.59
C GLY A 709 45.22 28.14 -33.41
N VAL A 710 43.97 27.74 -33.68
CA VAL A 710 43.01 28.58 -34.40
C VAL A 710 42.67 29.82 -33.55
N PRO A 711 42.82 31.05 -34.06
CA PRO A 711 42.51 32.25 -33.30
C PRO A 711 41.03 32.32 -32.88
N SER A 712 40.75 32.45 -31.58
CA SER A 712 39.38 32.63 -31.10
C SER A 712 38.94 34.09 -31.14
N LEU A 713 37.68 34.32 -31.54
CA LEU A 713 37.05 35.64 -31.58
C LEU A 713 36.50 36.09 -30.22
N HIS A 714 36.28 35.15 -29.27
CA HIS A 714 35.75 35.39 -27.93
C HIS A 714 36.09 34.20 -27.00
N ASP A 715 35.99 34.38 -25.69
CA ASP A 715 36.09 33.32 -24.67
C ASP A 715 34.96 32.25 -24.75
N VAL A 716 33.95 32.45 -25.61
CA VAL A 716 32.81 31.54 -25.79
C VAL A 716 32.91 30.98 -27.19
N SER A 717 33.11 29.67 -27.32
CA SER A 717 33.27 29.05 -28.63
C SER A 717 32.01 29.18 -29.51
N PRO A 718 32.14 29.15 -30.85
CA PRO A 718 31.02 29.30 -31.78
C PRO A 718 29.92 28.26 -31.57
N SER A 719 30.28 27.00 -31.32
CA SER A 719 29.30 25.93 -31.07
C SER A 719 28.52 26.16 -29.77
N LYS A 720 29.19 26.74 -28.76
CA LYS A 720 28.63 27.07 -27.45
C LYS A 720 27.75 28.31 -27.51
N PHE A 721 28.04 29.25 -28.42
CA PHE A 721 27.14 30.35 -28.77
C PHE A 721 25.83 29.83 -29.38
N ILE A 722 25.87 28.97 -30.40
CA ILE A 722 24.66 28.36 -30.99
C ILE A 722 23.89 27.53 -29.95
N SER A 723 24.58 26.69 -29.18
CA SER A 723 23.97 25.91 -28.09
C SER A 723 23.27 26.79 -27.06
N CYS A 724 23.87 27.92 -26.68
CA CYS A 724 23.28 28.90 -25.76
C CYS A 724 22.01 29.55 -26.36
N GLY A 725 22.04 29.87 -27.66
CA GLY A 725 20.89 30.40 -28.38
C GLY A 725 19.72 29.42 -28.45
N LEU A 726 19.99 28.15 -28.75
CA LEU A 726 18.98 27.08 -28.75
C LEU A 726 18.43 26.80 -27.35
N ASP A 727 19.27 26.82 -26.32
CA ASP A 727 18.84 26.69 -24.92
C ASP A 727 17.94 27.86 -24.50
N LEU A 728 18.20 29.08 -25.00
CA LEU A 728 17.35 30.25 -24.76
C LEU A 728 16.01 30.17 -25.49
N GLU A 729 15.99 29.69 -26.74
CA GLU A 729 14.75 29.42 -27.48
C GLU A 729 13.88 28.39 -26.74
N GLY A 730 14.52 27.36 -26.17
CA GLY A 730 13.88 26.38 -25.29
C GLY A 730 13.27 27.02 -24.02
N GLU A 731 13.94 28.00 -23.41
CA GLU A 731 13.40 28.74 -22.26
C GLU A 731 12.27 29.71 -22.63
N GLN A 732 12.38 30.44 -23.74
CA GLN A 732 11.28 31.28 -24.26
C GLN A 732 10.01 30.46 -24.46
N ARG A 733 10.12 29.32 -25.16
CA ARG A 733 9.03 28.36 -25.36
C ARG A 733 8.43 27.87 -24.04
N ARG A 734 9.27 27.53 -23.05
CA ARG A 734 8.81 27.06 -21.73
C ARG A 734 8.06 28.15 -20.96
N VAL A 735 8.54 29.39 -21.01
CA VAL A 735 7.89 30.55 -20.36
C VAL A 735 6.58 30.88 -21.06
N ARG A 736 6.54 30.92 -22.39
CA ARG A 736 5.33 31.12 -23.20
C ARG A 736 4.23 30.11 -22.86
N VAL A 737 4.52 28.81 -22.95
CA VAL A 737 3.55 27.75 -22.63
C VAL A 737 3.12 27.81 -21.15
N GLN A 738 4.01 28.20 -20.22
CA GLN A 738 3.61 28.43 -18.83
C GLN A 738 2.75 29.68 -18.64
N ALA A 739 2.94 30.76 -19.41
CA ALA A 739 2.13 31.97 -19.37
C ALA A 739 0.71 31.70 -19.90
N GLU A 740 0.59 30.95 -21.00
CA GLU A 740 -0.71 30.59 -21.58
C GLU A 740 -1.51 29.64 -20.67
N LEU A 741 -0.86 28.63 -20.09
CA LEU A 741 -1.51 27.67 -19.18
C LEU A 741 -1.82 28.29 -17.82
N LYS A 742 -0.93 29.14 -17.29
CA LYS A 742 -1.19 29.95 -16.10
C LYS A 742 -1.91 31.26 -16.50
N LYS A 743 -3.18 31.17 -16.93
CA LYS A 743 -4.10 32.32 -16.80
C LYS A 743 -4.02 32.77 -15.33
N ALA A 744 -3.40 33.94 -15.09
CA ALA A 744 -2.60 34.16 -13.89
C ALA A 744 -3.44 34.59 -12.67
N ASN A 745 -4.34 33.73 -12.24
CA ASN A 745 -5.42 34.05 -11.29
C ASN A 745 -4.97 34.11 -9.81
N THR A 746 -3.69 33.90 -9.49
CA THR A 746 -3.16 34.00 -8.12
C THR A 746 -1.82 34.71 -8.06
N ALA A 747 -1.61 35.56 -7.05
CA ALA A 747 -0.41 36.36 -6.88
C ALA A 747 0.90 35.51 -6.83
N GLY A 748 0.86 34.32 -6.23
CA GLY A 748 2.01 33.41 -6.22
C GLY A 748 2.43 32.95 -7.62
N MET A 749 1.46 32.63 -8.48
CA MET A 749 1.75 32.25 -9.87
C MET A 749 2.25 33.41 -10.72
N GLN A 750 1.81 34.64 -10.44
CA GLN A 750 2.33 35.86 -11.06
C GLN A 750 3.79 36.11 -10.66
N ILE A 751 4.13 35.96 -9.36
CA ILE A 751 5.51 36.08 -8.86
C ILE A 751 6.45 35.08 -9.56
N ASP A 752 6.04 33.80 -9.65
CA ASP A 752 6.82 32.78 -10.39
C ASP A 752 7.10 33.20 -11.84
N LEU A 753 6.09 33.74 -12.52
CA LEU A 753 6.18 34.15 -13.93
C LEU A 753 7.12 35.35 -14.09
N ILE A 754 7.03 36.33 -13.19
CA ILE A 754 7.93 37.50 -13.15
C ILE A 754 9.37 37.05 -12.94
N VAL A 755 9.64 36.16 -11.98
CA VAL A 755 10.98 35.62 -11.70
C VAL A 755 11.56 34.92 -12.94
N LEU A 756 10.75 34.12 -13.64
CA LEU A 756 11.15 33.47 -14.89
C LEU A 756 11.45 34.47 -16.00
N ARG A 757 10.58 35.46 -16.23
CA ARG A 757 10.78 36.53 -17.22
C ARG A 757 12.02 37.38 -16.92
N THR A 758 12.24 37.77 -15.66
CA THR A 758 13.45 38.52 -15.26
C THR A 758 14.74 37.70 -15.47
N SER A 759 14.71 36.39 -15.18
CA SER A 759 15.84 35.50 -15.45
C SER A 759 16.13 35.41 -16.95
N LEU A 760 15.10 35.20 -17.77
CA LEU A 760 15.20 35.12 -19.22
C LEU A 760 15.74 36.43 -19.81
N HIS A 761 15.22 37.58 -19.39
CA HIS A 761 15.69 38.91 -19.82
C HIS A 761 17.19 39.12 -19.58
N ARG A 762 17.70 38.75 -18.39
CA ARG A 762 19.14 38.85 -18.09
C ARG A 762 20.00 37.97 -18.98
N ARG A 763 19.51 36.77 -19.36
CA ARG A 763 20.25 35.87 -20.25
C ARG A 763 20.19 36.32 -21.71
N ILE A 764 19.04 36.79 -22.19
CA ILE A 764 18.90 37.35 -23.54
C ILE A 764 19.81 38.58 -23.68
N ALA A 765 19.86 39.49 -22.69
CA ALA A 765 20.79 40.63 -22.70
C ALA A 765 22.26 40.19 -22.85
N ARG A 766 22.70 39.14 -22.14
CA ARG A 766 24.05 38.56 -22.31
C ARG A 766 24.25 37.93 -23.69
N PHE A 767 23.22 37.29 -24.24
CA PHE A 767 23.26 36.72 -25.58
C PHE A 767 23.38 37.81 -26.66
N ARG A 768 22.71 38.97 -26.50
CA ARG A 768 22.87 40.11 -27.41
C ARG A 768 24.31 40.62 -27.48
N VAL A 769 25.07 40.59 -26.38
CA VAL A 769 26.50 40.93 -26.39
C VAL A 769 27.29 39.93 -27.26
N LEU A 770 27.04 38.63 -27.13
CA LEU A 770 27.69 37.62 -27.99
C LEU A 770 27.30 37.77 -29.47
N GLN A 771 26.08 38.22 -29.77
CA GLN A 771 25.66 38.51 -31.15
C GLN A 771 26.43 39.66 -31.79
N GLN A 772 26.98 40.62 -31.02
CA GLN A 772 27.87 41.66 -31.56
C GLN A 772 29.15 41.07 -32.18
N THR A 773 29.60 39.91 -31.69
CA THR A 773 30.80 39.21 -32.18
C THR A 773 30.48 38.14 -33.22
N TYR A 774 29.40 37.36 -33.02
CA TYR A 774 29.12 36.17 -33.84
C TYR A 774 28.11 36.40 -34.96
N THR A 775 27.08 37.24 -34.73
CA THR A 775 26.00 37.47 -35.68
C THR A 775 25.53 38.94 -35.68
N PRO A 776 26.35 39.91 -36.14
CA PRO A 776 26.01 41.34 -36.08
C PRO A 776 24.70 41.66 -36.80
N ALA A 777 24.38 40.97 -37.90
CA ALA A 777 23.11 41.06 -38.61
C ALA A 777 21.87 40.88 -37.72
N ALA A 778 21.94 40.09 -36.65
CA ALA A 778 20.84 39.92 -35.70
C ALA A 778 20.45 41.25 -35.06
N LEU A 779 21.43 42.09 -34.70
CA LEU A 779 21.18 43.33 -33.98
C LEU A 779 20.68 44.43 -34.92
N GLN A 780 21.18 44.45 -36.16
CA GLN A 780 20.64 45.30 -37.21
C GLN A 780 19.18 44.94 -37.53
N ALA A 781 18.91 43.66 -37.85
CA ALA A 781 17.55 43.20 -38.17
C ALA A 781 16.58 43.36 -36.98
N LEU A 782 17.04 43.23 -35.73
CA LEU A 782 16.20 43.51 -34.55
C LEU A 782 15.87 45.00 -34.41
N GLY A 783 16.79 45.90 -34.78
CA GLY A 783 16.56 47.35 -34.77
C GLY A 783 15.62 47.83 -35.88
N GLU A 784 15.53 47.08 -36.98
CA GLU A 784 14.60 47.30 -38.09
C GLU A 784 13.19 46.73 -37.82
N MET A 785 13.02 45.89 -36.79
CA MET A 785 11.72 45.30 -36.41
C MET A 785 10.92 46.20 -35.46
N THR A 786 9.64 46.43 -35.79
CA THR A 786 8.67 47.11 -34.93
C THR A 786 8.17 46.21 -33.79
N ILE A 787 8.99 46.08 -32.74
CA ILE A 787 8.63 45.34 -31.51
C ILE A 787 7.84 46.27 -30.57
N PRO A 788 6.62 45.92 -30.13
CA PRO A 788 5.89 46.71 -29.13
C PRO A 788 6.65 46.85 -27.81
N GLU A 789 6.61 48.01 -27.16
CA GLU A 789 7.32 48.26 -25.89
C GLU A 789 6.88 47.31 -24.76
N ASP A 790 5.60 46.93 -24.74
CA ASP A 790 5.02 45.97 -23.79
C ASP A 790 5.16 44.49 -24.20
N ALA A 791 5.92 44.18 -25.26
CA ALA A 791 6.05 42.81 -25.75
C ALA A 791 6.69 41.88 -24.70
N PRO A 792 6.09 40.71 -24.38
CA PRO A 792 6.69 39.75 -23.46
C PRO A 792 8.09 39.31 -23.91
N ILE A 793 9.02 39.19 -22.96
CA ILE A 793 10.42 38.80 -23.25
C ILE A 793 10.54 37.42 -23.92
N GLU A 794 9.55 36.54 -23.73
CA GLU A 794 9.42 35.26 -24.40
C GLU A 794 8.94 35.32 -25.87
N THR A 795 8.49 36.48 -26.37
CA THR A 795 8.10 36.68 -27.79
C THR A 795 9.13 37.45 -28.62
N ILE A 796 10.16 38.04 -27.99
CA ILE A 796 11.22 38.77 -28.68
C ILE A 796 12.12 37.79 -29.46
N PRO A 797 12.26 37.89 -30.79
CA PRO A 797 12.98 36.89 -31.58
C PRO A 797 14.48 36.88 -31.27
N LEU A 798 15.08 35.70 -31.10
CA LEU A 798 16.52 35.58 -30.86
C LEU A 798 17.37 35.85 -32.10
N LEU A 799 16.84 35.59 -33.30
CA LEU A 799 17.54 35.73 -34.58
C LEU A 799 18.85 34.92 -34.60
N LEU A 800 18.67 33.60 -34.65
CA LEU A 800 19.74 32.61 -34.91
C LEU A 800 20.08 32.57 -36.42
N PRO A 801 21.19 31.94 -36.84
CA PRO A 801 21.57 31.83 -38.26
C PRO A 801 20.42 31.45 -39.20
N SER A 802 19.53 30.53 -38.81
CA SER A 802 18.32 30.15 -39.55
C SER A 802 17.28 31.25 -39.79
N ALA A 803 17.50 32.47 -39.29
CA ALA A 803 16.65 33.64 -39.50
C ALA A 803 17.27 34.68 -40.46
N PHE A 804 18.46 34.44 -41.02
CA PHE A 804 19.15 35.37 -41.90
C PHE A 804 18.95 35.04 -43.38
N THR A 805 19.03 36.06 -44.23
CA THR A 805 19.17 35.91 -45.68
C THR A 805 20.63 35.63 -46.06
N VAL A 806 20.88 35.10 -47.26
CA VAL A 806 22.23 34.82 -47.79
C VAL A 806 23.15 36.06 -47.71
N ALA A 807 22.62 37.26 -47.95
CA ALA A 807 23.36 38.51 -47.82
C ALA A 807 23.73 38.85 -46.35
N GLN A 808 22.85 38.55 -45.40
CA GLN A 808 23.11 38.75 -43.97
C GLN A 808 24.10 37.71 -43.42
N HIS A 809 24.08 36.46 -43.90
CA HIS A 809 25.08 35.44 -43.54
C HIS A 809 26.52 35.89 -43.84
N ALA A 810 26.75 36.64 -44.91
CA ALA A 810 28.07 37.18 -45.26
C ALA A 810 28.64 38.18 -44.22
N THR A 811 27.79 38.73 -43.35
CA THR A 811 28.20 39.63 -42.24
C THR A 811 28.36 38.92 -40.90
N CYS A 812 28.06 37.61 -40.85
CA CYS A 812 28.15 36.77 -39.66
C CYS A 812 29.40 35.87 -39.71
N ARG A 813 29.78 35.26 -38.58
CA ARG A 813 30.89 34.30 -38.55
C ARG A 813 30.54 33.02 -39.33
N ALA A 814 31.43 32.61 -40.24
CA ALA A 814 31.27 31.39 -41.04
C ALA A 814 31.10 30.11 -40.19
N GLY A 815 30.46 29.09 -40.77
CA GLY A 815 30.19 27.80 -40.12
C GLY A 815 29.11 27.81 -39.02
N LEU A 816 28.55 28.96 -38.64
CA LEU A 816 27.46 29.02 -37.65
C LEU A 816 26.16 28.40 -38.16
N ALA A 817 25.91 28.47 -39.47
CA ALA A 817 24.75 27.86 -40.13
C ALA A 817 24.80 26.32 -40.04
N GLU A 818 25.93 25.73 -40.43
CA GLU A 818 26.22 24.28 -40.35
C GLU A 818 26.12 23.75 -38.91
N MET A 819 26.61 24.52 -37.93
CA MET A 819 26.49 24.18 -36.50
C MET A 819 25.04 24.24 -36.00
N GLU A 820 24.23 25.19 -36.48
CA GLU A 820 22.79 25.17 -36.20
C GLU A 820 22.13 23.97 -36.89
N GLU A 821 22.45 23.68 -38.15
CA GLU A 821 21.89 22.56 -38.91
C GLU A 821 22.09 21.19 -38.24
N GLU A 822 23.33 20.81 -37.87
CA GLU A 822 23.60 19.51 -37.19
C GLU A 822 22.86 19.42 -35.84
N LEU A 823 22.69 20.55 -35.13
CA LEU A 823 21.91 20.61 -33.89
C LEU A 823 20.40 20.56 -34.13
N ARG A 824 19.87 21.20 -35.18
CA ARG A 824 18.43 21.20 -35.50
C ARG A 824 17.96 19.83 -36.00
N ASP A 825 18.76 19.11 -36.79
CA ASP A 825 18.47 17.70 -37.15
C ASP A 825 18.34 16.82 -35.90
N ALA A 826 19.30 16.91 -34.97
CA ALA A 826 19.24 16.18 -33.71
C ALA A 826 18.05 16.62 -32.83
N GLN A 827 17.66 17.90 -32.87
CA GLN A 827 16.47 18.41 -32.19
C GLN A 827 15.17 17.88 -32.80
N CYS A 828 15.05 17.76 -34.12
CA CYS A 828 13.93 17.09 -34.79
C CYS A 828 13.82 15.63 -34.33
N ARG A 829 14.93 14.88 -34.38
CA ARG A 829 14.98 13.46 -33.96
C ARG A 829 14.56 13.27 -32.51
N GLU A 830 15.15 14.01 -31.56
CA GLU A 830 14.78 13.87 -30.16
C GLU A 830 13.35 14.39 -29.89
N ALA A 831 12.93 15.52 -30.48
CA ALA A 831 11.57 16.03 -30.27
C ALA A 831 10.49 15.03 -30.71
N LEU A 832 10.68 14.37 -31.85
CA LEU A 832 9.76 13.34 -32.36
C LEU A 832 9.70 12.12 -31.43
N VAL A 833 10.85 11.62 -30.96
CA VAL A 833 10.91 10.52 -29.98
C VAL A 833 10.25 10.91 -28.65
N ARG A 834 10.47 12.13 -28.16
CA ARG A 834 9.83 12.63 -26.92
C ARG A 834 8.33 12.80 -27.10
N LEU A 835 7.88 13.26 -28.26
CA LEU A 835 6.46 13.43 -28.62
C LEU A 835 5.72 12.08 -28.61
N ARG A 836 6.24 11.07 -29.30
CA ARG A 836 5.74 9.66 -29.26
C ARG A 836 5.60 9.15 -27.83
N ASN A 837 6.65 9.32 -27.03
CA ASN A 837 6.65 8.89 -25.63
C ASN A 837 5.55 9.60 -24.81
N GLN A 838 5.35 10.90 -24.97
CA GLN A 838 4.27 11.61 -24.27
C GLN A 838 2.88 11.20 -24.77
N LEU A 839 2.71 10.94 -26.07
CA LEU A 839 1.46 10.43 -26.66
C LEU A 839 1.11 9.02 -26.14
N HIS A 840 2.06 8.10 -26.03
CA HIS A 840 1.83 6.81 -25.36
C HIS A 840 1.43 6.98 -23.89
N ILE A 841 2.07 7.90 -23.16
CA ILE A 841 1.69 8.21 -21.76
C ILE A 841 0.29 8.84 -21.72
N LYS A 842 -0.12 9.63 -22.73
CA LYS A 842 -1.46 10.22 -22.82
C LYS A 842 -2.50 9.14 -23.06
N SER A 843 -2.28 8.24 -24.03
CA SER A 843 -3.11 7.05 -24.25
C SER A 843 -3.28 6.25 -22.95
N ARG A 844 -2.18 5.91 -22.25
CA ARG A 844 -2.26 5.17 -20.97
C ARG A 844 -2.95 5.94 -19.84
N PHE A 845 -2.79 7.26 -19.75
CA PHE A 845 -3.55 8.07 -18.78
C PHE A 845 -5.05 8.13 -19.13
N LEU A 846 -5.42 8.15 -20.41
CA LEU A 846 -6.82 8.09 -20.84
C LEU A 846 -7.44 6.72 -20.53
N VAL A 847 -6.75 5.61 -20.84
CA VAL A 847 -7.16 4.24 -20.48
C VAL A 847 -7.28 4.09 -18.97
N HIS A 848 -6.26 4.48 -18.19
CA HIS A 848 -6.30 4.40 -16.73
C HIS A 848 -7.43 5.28 -16.12
N LYS A 849 -7.65 6.47 -16.68
CA LYS A 849 -8.78 7.34 -16.28
C LYS A 849 -10.12 6.67 -16.57
N GLY A 850 -10.29 6.07 -17.75
CA GLY A 850 -11.52 5.37 -18.13
C GLY A 850 -11.81 4.13 -17.30
N LEU A 851 -10.78 3.33 -16.99
CA LEU A 851 -10.93 2.09 -16.22
C LEU A 851 -11.08 2.33 -14.71
N HIS A 852 -10.31 3.27 -14.13
CA HIS A 852 -10.12 3.35 -12.68
C HIS A 852 -10.55 4.69 -12.03
N SER A 853 -10.71 5.79 -12.78
CA SER A 853 -11.00 7.13 -12.21
C SER A 853 -12.48 7.49 -12.19
N ARG A 854 -13.28 6.72 -11.45
CA ARG A 854 -14.75 6.90 -11.37
C ARG A 854 -15.19 8.08 -10.49
N ASN A 855 -14.52 8.33 -9.36
CA ASN A 855 -14.92 9.36 -8.38
C ASN A 855 -14.32 10.75 -8.69
N GLN A 856 -14.98 11.84 -8.26
CA GLN A 856 -14.60 13.23 -8.60
C GLN A 856 -13.16 13.59 -8.23
N GLY A 857 -12.70 13.24 -7.02
CA GLY A 857 -11.33 13.49 -6.55
C GLY A 857 -10.26 12.80 -7.42
N PRO A 858 -10.29 11.46 -7.57
CA PRO A 858 -9.44 10.72 -8.52
C PRO A 858 -9.54 11.24 -9.95
N ASN A 859 -10.73 11.55 -10.47
CA ASN A 859 -10.91 12.07 -11.83
C ASN A 859 -10.25 13.46 -11.99
N THR A 860 -10.32 14.33 -10.98
CA THR A 860 -9.62 15.62 -10.98
C THR A 860 -8.09 15.45 -10.94
N ARG A 861 -7.58 14.49 -10.15
CA ARG A 861 -6.14 14.14 -10.16
C ARG A 861 -5.70 13.58 -11.51
N ALA A 862 -6.47 12.66 -12.09
CA ALA A 862 -6.21 12.09 -13.42
C ALA A 862 -6.27 13.15 -14.53
N ARG A 863 -7.26 14.05 -14.51
CA ARG A 863 -7.33 15.23 -15.40
C ARG A 863 -6.08 16.10 -15.26
N THR A 864 -5.65 16.40 -14.03
CA THR A 864 -4.42 17.18 -13.77
C THR A 864 -3.18 16.51 -14.37
N LEU A 865 -3.07 15.18 -14.29
CA LEU A 865 -1.98 14.42 -14.91
C LEU A 865 -2.06 14.44 -16.45
N VAL A 866 -3.26 14.32 -17.03
CA VAL A 866 -3.49 14.43 -18.49
C VAL A 866 -3.11 15.83 -18.99
N THR A 867 -3.62 16.91 -18.38
CA THR A 867 -3.28 18.30 -18.76
C THR A 867 -1.78 18.59 -18.63
N ARG A 868 -1.13 18.06 -17.58
CA ARG A 868 0.33 18.16 -17.42
C ARG A 868 1.11 17.35 -18.47
N ASN A 869 0.54 16.29 -19.02
CA ASN A 869 1.11 15.58 -20.16
C ASN A 869 0.90 16.38 -21.46
N GLU A 870 -0.30 16.88 -21.71
CA GLU A 870 -0.62 17.70 -22.90
C GLU A 870 0.28 18.94 -23.01
N THR A 871 0.62 19.56 -21.88
CA THR A 871 1.65 20.59 -21.77
C THR A 871 3.00 20.16 -22.39
N LYS A 872 3.43 18.92 -22.13
CA LYS A 872 4.69 18.37 -22.66
C LYS A 872 4.57 17.95 -24.13
N ILE A 873 3.43 17.38 -24.52
CA ILE A 873 3.13 17.08 -25.94
C ILE A 873 3.30 18.35 -26.75
N ARG A 874 2.67 19.45 -26.33
CA ARG A 874 2.78 20.76 -26.97
C ARG A 874 4.22 21.29 -27.02
N LEU A 875 4.96 21.24 -25.90
CA LEU A 875 6.37 21.65 -25.87
C LEU A 875 7.25 20.86 -26.86
N HIS A 876 7.01 19.55 -27.02
CA HIS A 876 7.76 18.71 -27.96
C HIS A 876 7.31 18.91 -29.41
N SER A 877 6.01 19.06 -29.69
CA SER A 877 5.51 19.35 -31.05
C SER A 877 6.01 20.71 -31.55
N GLU A 878 5.96 21.75 -30.71
CA GLU A 878 6.53 23.06 -31.05
C GLU A 878 8.04 22.98 -31.25
N LYS A 879 8.79 22.18 -30.46
CA LYS A 879 10.25 22.01 -30.65
C LYS A 879 10.55 21.39 -32.00
N TYR A 880 9.77 20.37 -32.39
CA TYR A 880 9.88 19.76 -33.70
C TYR A 880 9.61 20.77 -34.82
N GLN A 881 8.45 21.46 -34.79
CA GLN A 881 8.05 22.42 -35.82
C GLN A 881 9.04 23.58 -35.98
N MET A 882 9.55 24.14 -34.88
CA MET A 882 10.56 25.21 -34.96
C MET A 882 11.90 24.72 -35.49
N SER A 883 12.30 23.48 -35.16
CA SER A 883 13.56 22.91 -35.68
C SER A 883 13.46 22.57 -37.15
N TRP A 884 12.31 22.05 -37.58
CA TRP A 884 11.97 21.81 -38.99
C TRP A 884 11.97 23.10 -39.82
N GLU A 885 11.30 24.15 -39.32
CA GLU A 885 11.26 25.47 -39.98
C GLU A 885 12.65 26.12 -40.05
N ALA A 886 13.49 25.92 -39.03
CA ALA A 886 14.89 26.38 -39.04
C ALA A 886 15.71 25.64 -40.10
N LEU A 887 15.58 24.31 -40.22
CA LEU A 887 16.23 23.53 -41.29
C LEU A 887 15.75 23.95 -42.68
N ARG A 888 14.44 24.21 -42.87
CA ARG A 888 13.92 24.71 -44.15
C ARG A 888 14.54 26.05 -44.55
N ARG A 889 14.84 26.93 -43.61
CA ARG A 889 15.48 28.23 -43.90
C ARG A 889 16.98 28.15 -44.12
N LEU A 890 17.63 27.09 -43.64
CA LEU A 890 19.04 26.80 -43.87
C LEU A 890 19.28 26.03 -45.17
N SER A 891 18.25 25.41 -45.78
CA SER A 891 18.40 24.68 -47.04
C SER A 891 18.42 25.59 -48.26
N VAL A 892 19.22 25.19 -49.27
CA VAL A 892 19.64 26.02 -50.41
C VAL A 892 18.48 26.65 -51.18
N ASP A 893 17.38 25.92 -51.38
CA ASP A 893 16.21 26.35 -52.14
C ASP A 893 14.99 26.68 -51.25
N SER A 894 15.11 26.55 -49.92
CA SER A 894 13.99 26.61 -48.97
C SER A 894 12.82 25.63 -49.25
N ASP A 895 13.03 24.63 -50.10
CA ASP A 895 12.05 23.61 -50.47
C ASP A 895 11.77 22.66 -49.28
N PRO A 896 10.52 22.49 -48.81
CA PRO A 896 10.14 21.48 -47.83
C PRO A 896 10.67 20.05 -48.13
N ALA A 897 10.83 19.66 -49.40
CA ALA A 897 11.35 18.35 -49.76
C ALA A 897 12.85 18.17 -49.44
N SER A 898 13.63 19.26 -49.39
CA SER A 898 15.07 19.25 -49.14
C SER A 898 15.45 19.01 -47.66
N VAL A 899 14.48 19.10 -46.74
CA VAL A 899 14.71 19.10 -45.28
C VAL A 899 14.96 17.71 -44.70
N GLY A 900 14.64 16.63 -45.42
CA GLY A 900 14.78 15.25 -44.95
C GLY A 900 13.83 14.83 -43.81
N TRP A 901 12.92 15.72 -43.40
CA TRP A 901 11.93 15.52 -42.34
C TRP A 901 10.54 15.97 -42.82
N GLU A 902 9.47 15.30 -42.38
CA GLU A 902 8.09 15.69 -42.74
C GLU A 902 7.54 16.84 -41.87
N VAL A 903 6.61 17.62 -42.44
CA VAL A 903 5.93 18.73 -41.73
C VAL A 903 4.95 18.16 -40.71
N LEU A 904 5.20 18.41 -39.42
CA LEU A 904 4.29 18.03 -38.34
C LEU A 904 3.05 18.92 -38.29
N LYS A 905 1.91 18.41 -38.77
CA LYS A 905 0.60 19.07 -38.71
C LYS A 905 -0.09 18.76 -37.38
N ALA A 906 -1.04 19.59 -36.97
CA ALA A 906 -1.82 19.34 -35.74
C ALA A 906 -2.55 17.99 -35.75
N ALA A 907 -3.07 17.58 -36.93
CA ALA A 907 -3.73 16.30 -37.14
C ALA A 907 -2.80 15.08 -36.94
N ASP A 908 -1.48 15.26 -37.09
CA ASP A 908 -0.50 14.19 -36.96
C ASP A 908 -0.19 13.85 -35.50
N VAL A 909 -0.41 14.81 -34.58
CA VAL A 909 -0.17 14.70 -33.12
C VAL A 909 -1.30 13.91 -32.44
N ARG A 910 -1.56 12.71 -32.94
CA ARG A 910 -2.57 11.77 -32.43
C ARG A 910 -1.92 10.55 -31.79
N CYS A 911 -2.58 9.98 -30.79
CA CYS A 911 -2.18 8.71 -30.20
C CYS A 911 -2.16 7.62 -31.27
N MET A 912 -1.30 6.62 -31.09
CA MET A 912 -1.51 5.30 -31.67
C MET A 912 -2.76 4.73 -30.97
N GLU A 913 -3.88 4.69 -31.67
CA GLU A 913 -5.15 4.10 -31.22
C GLU A 913 -5.36 2.81 -32.04
N ASP A 914 -5.66 1.70 -31.35
CA ASP A 914 -6.03 0.45 -32.01
C ASP A 914 -7.35 0.64 -32.76
N GLU A 915 -7.47 0.01 -33.94
CA GLU A 915 -8.65 0.12 -34.83
C GLU A 915 -9.95 -0.22 -34.07
N GLU A 916 -9.89 -1.24 -33.21
CA GLU A 916 -10.95 -1.70 -32.31
C GLU A 916 -11.47 -0.60 -31.34
N ASN A 917 -10.61 0.33 -30.91
CA ASN A 917 -10.99 1.43 -30.02
C ASN A 917 -11.72 2.55 -30.76
N LEU A 918 -11.45 2.74 -32.06
CA LEU A 918 -12.15 3.72 -32.89
C LEU A 918 -13.56 3.22 -33.24
N GLU A 919 -13.69 1.96 -33.64
CA GLU A 919 -14.99 1.33 -33.91
C GLU A 919 -15.90 1.35 -32.68
N ARG A 920 -15.39 0.98 -31.50
CA ARG A 920 -16.15 1.05 -30.24
C ARG A 920 -16.59 2.48 -29.89
N LYS A 921 -15.84 3.50 -30.29
CA LYS A 921 -16.15 4.92 -30.08
C LYS A 921 -17.25 5.40 -31.03
N ALA A 922 -17.15 5.03 -32.31
CA ALA A 922 -18.17 5.31 -33.33
C ALA A 922 -19.48 4.61 -32.99
N GLN A 923 -19.46 3.29 -32.75
CA GLN A 923 -20.63 2.51 -32.33
C GLN A 923 -21.26 3.05 -31.04
N ARG A 924 -20.46 3.55 -30.09
CA ARG A 924 -20.98 4.20 -28.88
C ARG A 924 -21.69 5.52 -29.23
N MET A 925 -21.09 6.39 -30.04
CA MET A 925 -21.72 7.65 -30.47
C MET A 925 -23.03 7.38 -31.22
N GLU A 926 -23.07 6.38 -32.11
CA GLU A 926 -24.28 5.93 -32.82
C GLU A 926 -25.37 5.48 -31.83
N ARG A 927 -25.01 4.65 -30.85
CA ARG A 927 -25.93 4.17 -29.80
C ARG A 927 -26.40 5.29 -28.86
N GLU A 928 -25.55 6.25 -28.49
CA GLU A 928 -25.91 7.39 -27.64
C GLU A 928 -26.84 8.35 -28.40
N LYS A 929 -26.62 8.55 -29.71
CA LYS A 929 -27.52 9.30 -30.61
C LYS A 929 -28.87 8.59 -30.78
N GLY A 930 -28.86 7.27 -30.95
CA GLY A 930 -30.07 6.43 -30.99
C GLY A 930 -30.87 6.47 -29.69
N ARG A 931 -30.21 6.34 -28.52
CA ARG A 931 -30.84 6.48 -27.20
C ARG A 931 -31.43 7.87 -26.98
N ARG A 932 -30.75 8.94 -27.42
CA ARG A 932 -31.26 10.32 -27.37
C ARG A 932 -32.51 10.50 -28.25
N LEU A 933 -32.55 9.85 -29.41
CA LEU A 933 -33.72 9.85 -30.29
C LEU A 933 -34.89 9.05 -29.70
N LYS A 934 -34.62 7.87 -29.11
CA LYS A 934 -35.61 7.03 -28.42
C LYS A 934 -36.25 7.78 -27.25
N ARG A 935 -35.45 8.40 -26.37
CA ARG A 935 -35.95 9.24 -25.27
C ARG A 935 -36.79 10.44 -25.75
N LYS A 936 -36.42 11.10 -26.85
CA LYS A 936 -37.21 12.21 -27.43
C LYS A 936 -38.58 11.70 -27.90
N ARG A 937 -38.64 10.47 -28.44
CA ARG A 937 -39.86 9.79 -28.88
C ARG A 937 -40.76 9.36 -27.70
N GLU A 938 -40.19 8.73 -26.68
CA GLU A 938 -40.87 8.34 -25.44
C GLU A 938 -41.46 9.55 -24.69
N LEU A 939 -40.74 10.68 -24.65
CA LEU A 939 -41.22 11.93 -24.04
C LEU A 939 -42.33 12.63 -24.85
N MET A 940 -42.39 12.42 -26.16
CA MET A 940 -43.53 12.83 -27.00
C MET A 940 -44.74 11.91 -26.79
N GLU A 941 -44.52 10.60 -26.68
CA GLU A 941 -45.57 9.58 -26.51
C GLU A 941 -46.27 9.69 -25.15
N HIS A 942 -45.54 10.06 -24.09
CA HIS A 942 -46.12 10.42 -22.79
C HIS A 942 -46.62 11.87 -22.68
N GLY A 943 -46.70 12.63 -23.79
CA GLY A 943 -47.30 13.97 -23.82
C GLY A 943 -46.53 15.07 -23.08
N MET A 944 -45.26 14.84 -22.74
CA MET A 944 -44.41 15.81 -22.01
C MET A 944 -43.64 16.77 -22.93
N LEU A 945 -43.75 16.61 -24.25
CA LEU A 945 -43.22 17.52 -25.28
C LEU A 945 -44.31 17.83 -26.32
N PRO A 946 -44.50 19.11 -26.73
CA PRO A 946 -45.44 19.46 -27.80
C PRO A 946 -45.06 18.81 -29.14
N ALA A 947 -46.06 18.45 -29.94
CA ALA A 947 -45.89 17.79 -31.23
C ALA A 947 -45.22 18.64 -32.32
N GLU A 948 -45.09 19.96 -32.11
CA GLU A 948 -44.60 20.95 -33.08
C GLU A 948 -43.27 21.61 -32.62
N ALA A 949 -42.44 20.87 -31.89
CA ALA A 949 -41.06 21.30 -31.59
C ALA A 949 -40.15 21.04 -32.80
N GLU A 950 -40.12 22.01 -33.73
CA GLU A 950 -39.28 22.03 -34.93
C GLU A 950 -37.77 21.87 -34.62
N GLU A 951 -36.99 21.53 -35.65
CA GLU A 951 -35.55 21.32 -35.59
C GLU A 951 -34.77 22.64 -35.44
N ASP A 952 -34.70 23.19 -34.22
CA ASP A 952 -33.76 24.25 -33.88
C ASP A 952 -32.40 23.64 -33.48
N ASP A 953 -31.54 23.40 -34.48
CA ASP A 953 -30.10 23.18 -34.30
C ASP A 953 -29.42 24.51 -33.89
N GLY A 954 -29.75 24.99 -32.69
CA GLY A 954 -29.30 26.25 -32.11
C GLY A 954 -28.01 26.10 -31.29
N ASP A 955 -26.95 26.76 -31.75
CA ASP A 955 -25.57 26.67 -31.27
C ASP A 955 -25.34 26.77 -29.75
N ALA A 956 -24.43 25.90 -29.28
CA ALA A 956 -23.51 26.21 -28.19
C ALA A 956 -22.06 26.18 -28.71
N MET A 957 -21.76 27.11 -29.63
CA MET A 957 -20.41 27.51 -30.02
C MET A 957 -19.51 27.85 -28.81
N ASP A 958 -18.20 27.93 -28.91
CA ASP A 958 -17.17 27.27 -29.75
C ASP A 958 -15.82 27.83 -29.23
N VAL A 959 -14.74 27.04 -29.24
CA VAL A 959 -13.37 27.58 -29.31
C VAL A 959 -12.50 26.65 -30.16
N ASP A 960 -12.66 26.84 -31.48
CA ASP A 960 -11.57 26.89 -32.46
C ASP A 960 -10.88 25.56 -32.81
N SER A 961 -11.48 24.87 -33.79
CA SER A 961 -10.69 24.30 -34.89
C SER A 961 -11.52 24.34 -36.18
N GLY A 962 -11.06 25.13 -37.15
CA GLY A 962 -11.78 25.44 -38.40
C GLY A 962 -12.10 24.26 -39.33
N PRO A 963 -12.85 24.52 -40.42
CA PRO A 963 -13.55 23.49 -41.19
C PRO A 963 -12.59 22.60 -41.98
N ALA A 964 -12.44 21.35 -41.54
CA ALA A 964 -11.93 20.26 -42.34
C ALA A 964 -13.10 19.44 -42.90
N GLU A 965 -13.08 19.20 -44.21
CA GLU A 965 -14.13 18.49 -44.94
C GLU A 965 -14.41 17.09 -44.38
N ARG A 966 -15.67 16.65 -44.48
CA ARG A 966 -16.09 15.29 -44.10
C ARG A 966 -15.51 14.25 -45.07
N VAL A 967 -14.29 13.78 -44.81
CA VAL A 967 -13.72 12.59 -45.46
C VAL A 967 -14.20 11.33 -44.71
N SER A 968 -14.66 10.32 -45.46
CA SER A 968 -15.28 9.10 -44.92
C SER A 968 -14.34 8.25 -44.07
N GLU A 969 -14.87 7.57 -43.06
CA GLU A 969 -14.06 6.99 -41.98
C GLU A 969 -13.31 5.69 -42.34
N ASN A 970 -13.58 5.06 -43.50
CA ASN A 970 -12.97 3.80 -43.91
C ASN A 970 -11.53 3.93 -44.49
N ARG A 971 -10.81 5.06 -44.26
CA ARG A 971 -9.44 5.30 -44.78
C ARG A 971 -8.52 6.13 -43.85
N ARG A 972 -8.66 6.06 -42.52
CA ARG A 972 -7.76 6.78 -41.61
C ARG A 972 -6.40 6.06 -41.45
N GLN A 973 -5.41 6.49 -42.24
CA GLN A 973 -4.02 6.03 -42.12
C GLN A 973 -3.43 6.31 -40.72
N VAL A 974 -2.54 5.42 -40.27
CA VAL A 974 -1.67 5.67 -39.09
C VAL A 974 -0.87 6.96 -39.34
N SER A 975 -0.77 7.82 -38.33
CA SER A 975 0.00 9.08 -38.48
C SER A 975 1.46 8.77 -38.78
N TRP A 976 2.07 9.50 -39.73
CA TRP A 976 3.47 9.31 -40.14
C TRP A 976 4.45 9.42 -38.96
N ILE A 977 4.07 10.15 -37.90
CA ILE A 977 4.86 10.22 -36.67
C ILE A 977 4.98 8.86 -35.95
N TRP A 978 4.31 7.80 -36.38
CA TRP A 978 4.45 6.45 -35.84
C TRP A 978 5.19 5.49 -36.77
N THR A 979 5.44 5.88 -38.03
CA THR A 979 6.03 5.00 -39.07
C THR A 979 7.47 5.34 -39.46
N VAL A 980 8.04 6.44 -38.94
CA VAL A 980 9.41 6.91 -39.30
C VAL A 980 10.40 6.71 -38.14
N THR A 981 11.40 5.83 -38.25
CA THR A 981 12.50 5.66 -37.26
C THR A 981 13.90 5.96 -37.82
N GLY A 982 13.96 6.94 -38.73
CA GLY A 982 15.20 7.53 -39.23
C GLY A 982 15.33 7.25 -40.73
N VAL A 983 15.36 8.30 -41.54
CA VAL A 983 15.05 8.19 -42.97
C VAL A 983 16.12 7.41 -43.75
N ALA A 984 15.88 6.10 -43.89
CA ALA A 984 16.31 5.26 -45.00
C ALA A 984 15.49 3.94 -45.05
N GLY A 985 14.20 4.01 -45.40
CA GLY A 985 13.36 2.83 -45.72
C GLY A 985 12.09 2.68 -44.89
N ARG A 986 10.94 3.11 -45.45
CA ARG A 986 9.62 3.08 -44.78
C ARG A 986 9.18 1.69 -44.31
N ASP A 987 9.57 0.64 -45.03
CA ASP A 987 9.12 -0.73 -44.74
C ASP A 987 9.93 -1.36 -43.59
N ALA A 988 11.24 -1.09 -43.51
CA ALA A 988 12.12 -1.63 -42.47
C ALA A 988 11.81 -1.07 -41.06
N ASP A 989 11.41 0.20 -40.98
CA ASP A 989 10.97 0.85 -39.74
C ASP A 989 9.66 0.26 -39.20
N LEU A 990 8.69 0.02 -40.09
CA LEU A 990 7.42 -0.63 -39.76
C LEU A 990 7.65 -2.09 -39.36
N GLU A 991 8.55 -2.80 -40.05
CA GLU A 991 8.95 -4.17 -39.71
C GLU A 991 9.59 -4.24 -38.32
N ASP A 992 10.50 -3.32 -37.96
CA ASP A 992 11.12 -3.31 -36.62
C ASP A 992 10.08 -3.03 -35.52
N ALA A 993 9.11 -2.16 -35.77
CA ALA A 993 8.00 -1.90 -34.85
C ALA A 993 7.07 -3.12 -34.66
N LEU A 994 6.63 -3.75 -35.75
CA LEU A 994 5.80 -4.95 -35.72
C LEU A 994 6.54 -6.12 -35.04
N ARG A 995 7.82 -6.30 -35.37
CA ARG A 995 8.72 -7.27 -34.72
C ARG A 995 8.78 -7.07 -33.21
N ILE A 996 8.88 -5.83 -32.73
CA ILE A 996 8.94 -5.52 -31.29
C ILE A 996 7.61 -5.84 -30.59
N GLU A 997 6.46 -5.48 -31.16
CA GLU A 997 5.16 -5.81 -30.56
C GLU A 997 4.88 -7.31 -30.61
N TRP A 998 5.20 -7.99 -31.72
CA TRP A 998 5.12 -9.45 -31.80
C TRP A 998 6.02 -10.12 -30.75
N SER A 999 7.26 -9.65 -30.59
CA SER A 999 8.20 -10.18 -29.59
C SER A 999 7.65 -10.03 -28.17
N LYS A 1000 7.01 -8.90 -27.84
CA LYS A 1000 6.36 -8.67 -26.54
C LYS A 1000 5.14 -9.58 -26.35
N ALA A 1001 4.29 -9.74 -27.35
CA ALA A 1001 3.12 -10.62 -27.31
C ALA A 1001 3.53 -12.09 -27.14
N TYR A 1002 4.60 -12.52 -27.83
CA TYR A 1002 5.21 -13.83 -27.69
C TYR A 1002 5.71 -14.07 -26.26
N ALA A 1003 6.50 -13.14 -25.71
CA ALA A 1003 6.99 -13.20 -24.34
C ALA A 1003 5.83 -13.22 -23.32
N GLN A 1004 4.83 -12.34 -23.47
CA GLN A 1004 3.67 -12.25 -22.58
C GLN A 1004 2.84 -13.55 -22.57
N THR A 1005 2.64 -14.17 -23.73
CA THR A 1005 1.94 -15.47 -23.85
C THR A 1005 2.74 -16.59 -23.20
N ASN A 1006 4.07 -16.62 -23.38
CA ASN A 1006 4.95 -17.54 -22.67
C ASN A 1006 4.89 -17.34 -21.14
N ARG A 1007 4.88 -16.10 -20.63
CA ARG A 1007 4.73 -15.82 -19.19
C ARG A 1007 3.38 -16.28 -18.62
N TRP A 1008 2.30 -16.27 -19.41
CA TRP A 1008 1.01 -16.86 -19.00
C TRP A 1008 1.04 -18.40 -18.97
N ARG A 1009 1.71 -19.04 -19.95
CA ARG A 1009 1.93 -20.50 -19.91
C ARG A 1009 2.72 -20.92 -18.65
N GLU A 1010 3.82 -20.22 -18.38
CA GLU A 1010 4.64 -20.40 -17.17
C GLU A 1010 3.83 -20.21 -15.89
N GLU A 1011 2.86 -19.29 -15.84
CA GLU A 1011 1.98 -19.10 -14.66
C GLU A 1011 1.08 -20.31 -14.41
N ILE A 1012 0.51 -20.93 -15.46
CA ILE A 1012 -0.29 -22.16 -15.33
C ILE A 1012 0.59 -23.30 -14.79
N GLU A 1013 1.77 -23.50 -15.38
CA GLU A 1013 2.72 -24.53 -14.93
C GLU A 1013 3.17 -24.32 -13.48
N ILE A 1014 3.55 -23.09 -13.11
CA ILE A 1014 3.97 -22.76 -11.74
C ILE A 1014 2.83 -22.92 -10.74
N LEU A 1015 1.60 -22.50 -11.05
CA LEU A 1015 0.49 -22.60 -10.09
C LEU A 1015 0.11 -24.06 -9.77
N GLY A 1016 0.30 -24.99 -10.72
CA GLY A 1016 0.16 -26.43 -10.46
C GLY A 1016 1.24 -26.92 -9.48
N VAL A 1017 2.50 -26.61 -9.75
CA VAL A 1017 3.64 -26.99 -8.90
C VAL A 1017 3.58 -26.32 -7.51
N GLU A 1018 3.09 -25.09 -7.42
CA GLU A 1018 2.86 -24.37 -6.16
C GLU A 1018 1.76 -25.03 -5.31
N TYR A 1019 0.74 -25.60 -5.93
CA TYR A 1019 -0.29 -26.37 -5.22
C TYR A 1019 0.27 -27.69 -4.66
N GLU A 1020 1.01 -28.46 -5.45
CA GLU A 1020 1.66 -29.70 -4.99
C GLU A 1020 2.63 -29.43 -3.83
N ARG A 1021 3.41 -28.34 -3.93
CA ARG A 1021 4.29 -27.84 -2.85
C ARG A 1021 3.56 -27.54 -1.57
N VAL A 1022 2.34 -26.99 -1.64
CA VAL A 1022 1.54 -26.71 -0.44
C VAL A 1022 1.13 -28.00 0.26
N LEU A 1023 0.70 -29.01 -0.48
CA LEU A 1023 0.32 -30.31 0.12
C LEU A 1023 1.54 -30.98 0.77
N ALA A 1024 2.66 -31.08 0.04
CA ALA A 1024 3.91 -31.64 0.57
C ALA A 1024 4.43 -30.86 1.80
N ALA A 1025 4.29 -29.53 1.80
CA ALA A 1025 4.62 -28.70 2.95
C ALA A 1025 3.72 -28.97 4.18
N PHE A 1026 2.42 -29.22 3.98
CA PHE A 1026 1.51 -29.55 5.07
C PHE A 1026 1.77 -30.95 5.63
N ASP A 1027 2.04 -31.95 4.77
CA ASP A 1027 2.47 -33.29 5.20
C ASP A 1027 3.79 -33.22 6.00
N TYR A 1028 4.77 -32.46 5.52
CA TYR A 1028 6.04 -32.25 6.23
C TYR A 1028 5.84 -31.65 7.63
N GLU A 1029 5.06 -30.57 7.75
CA GLU A 1029 4.82 -29.94 9.06
C GLU A 1029 4.00 -30.88 9.97
N ALA A 1030 3.03 -31.65 9.45
CA ALA A 1030 2.29 -32.65 10.22
C ALA A 1030 3.23 -33.72 10.82
N THR A 1031 4.06 -34.35 10.00
CA THR A 1031 5.05 -35.35 10.45
C THR A 1031 6.10 -34.74 11.40
N ARG A 1032 6.47 -33.47 11.22
CA ARG A 1032 7.36 -32.74 12.14
C ARG A 1032 6.73 -32.56 13.52
N TRP A 1033 5.42 -32.30 13.59
CA TRP A 1033 4.68 -32.22 14.86
C TRP A 1033 4.44 -33.61 15.48
N GLU A 1034 4.21 -34.66 14.69
CA GLU A 1034 4.14 -36.04 15.17
C GLU A 1034 5.45 -36.48 15.86
N LYS A 1035 6.59 -36.26 15.19
CA LYS A 1035 7.94 -36.53 15.76
C LYS A 1035 8.22 -35.74 17.04
N ARG A 1036 7.71 -34.50 17.15
CA ARG A 1036 7.77 -33.73 18.40
C ARG A 1036 6.99 -34.41 19.52
N ALA A 1037 5.77 -34.87 19.26
CA ALA A 1037 4.95 -35.59 20.25
C ALA A 1037 5.59 -36.90 20.70
N GLU A 1038 6.20 -37.66 19.79
CA GLU A 1038 6.96 -38.88 20.11
C GLU A 1038 8.19 -38.59 20.97
N GLY A 1039 8.88 -37.48 20.68
CA GLY A 1039 10.11 -37.08 21.36
C GLY A 1039 9.96 -36.53 22.79
N VAL A 1040 8.76 -36.19 23.27
CA VAL A 1040 8.57 -35.65 24.63
C VAL A 1040 8.76 -36.76 25.68
N VAL A 1041 9.98 -36.87 26.24
CA VAL A 1041 10.37 -37.96 27.17
C VAL A 1041 11.27 -37.53 28.34
N MET A 1042 12.12 -36.49 28.21
CA MET A 1042 13.19 -36.24 29.18
C MET A 1042 12.92 -35.07 30.15
N GLY A 1043 12.96 -35.35 31.45
CA GLY A 1043 13.05 -34.33 32.52
C GLY A 1043 11.77 -33.62 32.94
N LEU A 1044 10.65 -33.86 32.27
CA LEU A 1044 9.34 -33.26 32.55
C LEU A 1044 8.45 -34.16 33.42
N ASN A 1045 7.50 -33.56 34.13
CA ASN A 1045 6.46 -34.29 34.87
C ASN A 1045 5.33 -34.78 33.93
N TRP A 1046 4.44 -35.65 34.42
CA TRP A 1046 3.43 -36.29 33.56
C TRP A 1046 2.40 -35.30 32.97
N GLU A 1047 2.03 -34.23 33.69
CA GLU A 1047 1.10 -33.20 33.20
C GLU A 1047 1.74 -32.39 32.06
N GLU A 1048 3.03 -32.05 32.22
CA GLU A 1048 3.83 -31.35 31.21
C GLU A 1048 4.01 -32.21 29.95
N VAL A 1049 4.31 -33.50 30.12
CA VAL A 1049 4.44 -34.45 29.00
C VAL A 1049 3.12 -34.63 28.26
N ASP A 1050 2.00 -34.76 28.98
CA ASP A 1050 0.68 -34.94 28.36
C ASP A 1050 0.23 -33.67 27.62
N GLY A 1051 0.32 -32.50 28.26
CA GLY A 1051 -0.02 -31.22 27.63
C GLY A 1051 0.80 -30.93 26.37
N ALA A 1052 2.11 -31.20 26.41
CA ALA A 1052 3.00 -31.06 25.26
C ALA A 1052 2.62 -32.04 24.12
N LYS A 1053 2.36 -33.32 24.45
CA LYS A 1053 1.93 -34.33 23.46
C LYS A 1053 0.57 -34.00 22.85
N ALA A 1054 -0.39 -33.56 23.66
CA ALA A 1054 -1.71 -33.13 23.21
C ALA A 1054 -1.62 -31.94 22.26
N PHE A 1055 -0.82 -30.91 22.61
CA PHE A 1055 -0.62 -29.75 21.74
C PHE A 1055 0.02 -30.15 20.40
N ALA A 1056 1.10 -30.93 20.41
CA ALA A 1056 1.79 -31.35 19.19
C ALA A 1056 0.89 -32.23 18.28
N ARG A 1057 0.13 -33.17 18.86
CA ARG A 1057 -0.85 -33.97 18.10
C ARG A 1057 -1.97 -33.11 17.50
N ARG A 1058 -2.45 -32.09 18.22
CA ARG A 1058 -3.43 -31.12 17.71
C ARG A 1058 -2.88 -30.32 16.52
N GLN A 1059 -1.62 -29.88 16.58
CA GLN A 1059 -0.96 -29.21 15.45
C GLN A 1059 -0.82 -30.13 14.24
N ALA A 1060 -0.40 -31.40 14.43
CA ALA A 1060 -0.32 -32.37 13.35
C ALA A 1060 -1.68 -32.61 12.67
N ALA A 1061 -2.73 -32.85 13.47
CA ALA A 1061 -4.09 -33.04 12.97
C ALA A 1061 -4.60 -31.84 12.16
N MET A 1062 -4.32 -30.61 12.61
CA MET A 1062 -4.65 -29.38 11.90
C MET A 1062 -3.95 -29.30 10.53
N TYR A 1063 -2.66 -29.67 10.41
CA TYR A 1063 -1.98 -29.67 9.11
C TYR A 1063 -2.52 -30.78 8.16
N ARG A 1064 -2.87 -31.96 8.68
CA ARG A 1064 -3.55 -33.03 7.92
C ARG A 1064 -4.91 -32.57 7.39
N ASP A 1065 -5.68 -31.84 8.19
CA ASP A 1065 -6.97 -31.24 7.83
C ASP A 1065 -6.82 -30.11 6.80
N LEU A 1066 -5.82 -29.22 6.95
CA LEU A 1066 -5.50 -28.20 5.93
C LEU A 1066 -5.12 -28.82 4.58
N ARG A 1067 -4.38 -29.94 4.58
CA ARG A 1067 -4.07 -30.74 3.38
C ARG A 1067 -5.34 -31.30 2.72
N ALA A 1068 -6.17 -32.00 3.49
CA ALA A 1068 -7.41 -32.60 2.97
C ALA A 1068 -8.37 -31.54 2.40
N ARG A 1069 -8.59 -30.43 3.12
CA ARG A 1069 -9.35 -29.27 2.62
C ARG A 1069 -8.73 -28.67 1.35
N GLY A 1070 -7.41 -28.70 1.24
CA GLY A 1070 -6.67 -28.27 0.06
C GLY A 1070 -7.03 -29.09 -1.18
N GLU A 1071 -7.02 -30.42 -1.06
CA GLU A 1071 -7.40 -31.33 -2.14
C GLU A 1071 -8.85 -31.11 -2.60
N THR A 1072 -9.79 -30.96 -1.66
CA THR A 1072 -11.19 -30.62 -1.98
C THR A 1072 -11.28 -29.25 -2.67
N THR A 1073 -10.69 -28.20 -2.08
CA THR A 1073 -10.69 -26.82 -2.60
C THR A 1073 -10.13 -26.71 -4.02
N TRP A 1074 -9.14 -27.54 -4.36
CA TRP A 1074 -8.48 -27.54 -5.67
C TRP A 1074 -9.23 -28.32 -6.74
N THR A 1075 -9.97 -29.38 -6.35
CA THR A 1075 -10.74 -30.24 -7.27
C THR A 1075 -12.21 -29.84 -7.41
N GLU A 1076 -12.76 -29.07 -6.47
CA GLU A 1076 -14.10 -28.49 -6.50
C GLU A 1076 -14.43 -27.85 -7.87
N GLU A 1077 -15.65 -28.08 -8.34
CA GLU A 1077 -16.14 -27.43 -9.55
C GLU A 1077 -16.13 -25.91 -9.42
N LYS A 1078 -15.90 -25.21 -10.53
CA LYS A 1078 -15.90 -23.75 -10.56
C LYS A 1078 -17.33 -23.27 -10.44
N LEU A 1079 -17.77 -23.00 -9.21
CA LEU A 1079 -19.08 -22.38 -8.95
C LEU A 1079 -19.33 -21.18 -9.86
N THR A 1080 -20.56 -21.08 -10.34
CA THR A 1080 -20.96 -19.96 -11.19
C THR A 1080 -21.01 -18.67 -10.36
N ARG A 1081 -20.99 -17.54 -11.07
CA ARG A 1081 -20.99 -16.22 -10.46
C ARG A 1081 -22.20 -16.06 -9.53
N GLY A 1082 -21.95 -15.59 -8.31
CA GLY A 1082 -23.00 -15.34 -7.31
C GLY A 1082 -23.34 -16.53 -6.40
N GLN A 1083 -22.94 -17.77 -6.74
CA GLN A 1083 -23.08 -18.91 -5.84
C GLN A 1083 -22.07 -18.82 -4.67
N LYS A 1084 -22.57 -18.85 -3.43
CA LYS A 1084 -21.72 -19.03 -2.25
C LYS A 1084 -21.31 -20.50 -2.15
N ARG A 1085 -20.04 -20.76 -1.84
CA ARG A 1085 -19.63 -22.11 -1.41
C ARG A 1085 -20.36 -22.45 -0.12
N ASN A 1086 -21.24 -23.45 -0.14
CA ASN A 1086 -21.75 -24.03 1.09
C ASN A 1086 -20.54 -24.58 1.87
N ARG A 1087 -20.24 -23.93 3.00
CA ARG A 1087 -19.38 -24.51 4.02
C ARG A 1087 -20.16 -25.68 4.61
N LYS A 1088 -20.10 -26.85 3.96
CA LYS A 1088 -20.48 -28.09 4.64
C LYS A 1088 -19.72 -28.10 5.96
N ARG A 1089 -20.44 -28.01 7.08
CA ARG A 1089 -19.85 -28.32 8.39
C ARG A 1089 -19.22 -29.70 8.23
N ALA A 1090 -17.95 -29.84 8.59
CA ALA A 1090 -17.40 -31.17 8.78
C ALA A 1090 -18.29 -31.83 9.83
N ALA A 1091 -18.95 -32.94 9.46
CA ALA A 1091 -19.92 -33.60 10.33
C ALA A 1091 -19.24 -33.87 11.68
N PRO A 1092 -19.81 -33.42 12.82
CA PRO A 1092 -19.24 -33.73 14.11
C PRO A 1092 -19.24 -35.26 14.26
N ALA A 1093 -18.12 -35.81 14.73
CA ALA A 1093 -18.00 -37.23 15.02
C ALA A 1093 -18.73 -37.58 16.33
N MET A 1094 -20.05 -37.38 16.37
CA MET A 1094 -21.08 -38.03 17.20
C MET A 1094 -22.44 -37.41 16.86
N GLY A 1095 -23.47 -38.25 16.73
CA GLY A 1095 -24.75 -37.86 16.12
C GLY A 1095 -25.69 -37.04 17.01
N SER A 1096 -26.39 -36.10 16.39
CA SER A 1096 -27.58 -35.43 16.91
C SER A 1096 -28.48 -34.95 15.76
N GLU A 1097 -29.08 -35.88 15.02
CA GLU A 1097 -29.89 -35.66 13.79
C GLU A 1097 -31.25 -34.95 14.02
N ALA A 1098 -31.39 -34.18 15.10
CA ALA A 1098 -32.67 -33.68 15.59
C ALA A 1098 -32.84 -32.15 15.50
N VAL A 1099 -31.78 -31.39 15.20
CA VAL A 1099 -31.82 -29.91 15.09
C VAL A 1099 -31.78 -29.44 13.63
N ASP A 1100 -31.20 -30.24 12.73
CA ASP A 1100 -31.02 -29.85 11.33
C ASP A 1100 -32.37 -29.76 10.56
N ARG A 1101 -33.43 -30.44 11.02
CA ARG A 1101 -34.76 -30.43 10.36
C ARG A 1101 -35.48 -29.08 10.36
N GLU A 1102 -35.31 -28.25 11.40
CA GLU A 1102 -36.00 -26.95 11.45
C GLU A 1102 -35.28 -25.89 10.61
N GLU A 1103 -33.94 -25.98 10.44
CA GLU A 1103 -33.20 -25.14 9.47
C GLU A 1103 -33.48 -25.58 8.02
N ASP A 1104 -33.58 -26.90 7.75
CA ASP A 1104 -33.93 -27.43 6.43
C ASP A 1104 -35.38 -27.06 6.02
N GLU A 1105 -36.35 -27.04 6.95
CA GLU A 1105 -37.74 -26.63 6.67
C GLU A 1105 -37.85 -25.12 6.33
N GLU A 1106 -37.10 -24.22 7.00
CA GLU A 1106 -37.06 -22.80 6.62
C GLU A 1106 -36.42 -22.55 5.24
N ASP A 1107 -35.39 -23.31 4.87
CA ASP A 1107 -34.74 -23.18 3.55
C ASP A 1107 -35.56 -23.85 2.43
N GLU A 1108 -36.34 -24.89 2.72
CA GLU A 1108 -37.35 -25.43 1.79
C GLU A 1108 -38.54 -24.49 1.61
N GLU A 1109 -39.05 -23.86 2.68
CA GLU A 1109 -40.18 -22.92 2.59
C GLU A 1109 -39.78 -21.64 1.83
N ARG A 1110 -38.51 -21.19 1.95
CA ARG A 1110 -37.94 -20.15 1.07
C ARG A 1110 -37.84 -20.59 -0.38
N GLN A 1111 -37.40 -21.82 -0.65
CA GLN A 1111 -37.31 -22.33 -2.02
C GLN A 1111 -38.70 -22.42 -2.67
N ARG A 1112 -39.73 -22.88 -1.93
CA ARG A 1112 -41.10 -22.89 -2.44
C ARG A 1112 -41.65 -21.48 -2.66
N ALA A 1113 -41.34 -20.51 -1.79
CA ALA A 1113 -41.72 -19.12 -2.02
C ALA A 1113 -41.00 -18.49 -3.24
N GLU A 1114 -39.73 -18.84 -3.48
CA GLU A 1114 -38.97 -18.42 -4.67
C GLU A 1114 -39.42 -19.16 -5.96
N GLU A 1115 -40.03 -20.34 -5.85
CA GLU A 1115 -40.68 -21.05 -6.97
C GLU A 1115 -42.11 -20.53 -7.25
N GLU A 1116 -42.91 -20.23 -6.21
CA GLU A 1116 -44.23 -19.61 -6.36
C GLU A 1116 -44.13 -18.18 -6.95
N GLU A 1117 -43.17 -17.34 -6.51
CA GLU A 1117 -42.92 -16.05 -7.18
C GLU A 1117 -42.49 -16.20 -8.65
N ARG A 1118 -42.02 -17.39 -9.04
CA ARG A 1118 -41.60 -17.69 -10.42
C ARG A 1118 -42.75 -18.16 -11.29
N GLU A 1119 -43.64 -19.02 -10.80
CA GLU A 1119 -44.86 -19.42 -11.51
C GLU A 1119 -45.80 -18.22 -11.73
N TRP A 1120 -45.99 -17.37 -10.71
CA TRP A 1120 -46.83 -16.16 -10.84
C TRP A 1120 -46.24 -15.10 -11.80
N GLY A 1121 -44.94 -15.20 -12.13
CA GLY A 1121 -44.29 -14.34 -13.13
C GLY A 1121 -44.43 -14.83 -14.57
N GLU A 1122 -44.83 -16.08 -14.81
CA GLU A 1122 -45.00 -16.66 -16.15
C GLU A 1122 -46.46 -16.62 -16.64
N GLU A 1123 -47.46 -16.36 -15.77
CA GLU A 1123 -48.87 -16.21 -16.15
C GLU A 1123 -49.28 -14.77 -16.58
N GLU A 1124 -48.42 -13.74 -16.45
CA GLU A 1124 -48.70 -12.39 -16.99
C GLU A 1124 -48.20 -12.17 -18.45
N GLU A 1125 -47.59 -13.17 -19.11
CA GLU A 1125 -47.27 -13.16 -20.55
C GLU A 1125 -48.06 -14.21 -21.37
N VAL A 1126 -49.40 -14.23 -21.24
CA VAL A 1126 -50.33 -14.92 -22.17
C VAL A 1126 -51.54 -14.04 -22.54
#